data_AF-A0A0G0L2M2-F1
#
_entry.id   AF-A0A0G0L2M2-F1
#
_cell.length_a   1.000
_cell.length_b   1.000
_cell.length_c   1.000
_cell.angle_alpha   90.00
_cell.angle_beta   90.00
_cell.angle_gamma   90.00
#
_symmetry.space_group_name_H-M   'P 1'
#
loop_
_entity.id
_entity.type
_entity.pdbx_description
1 polymer ?
#
loop_
_entity_poly.entity_id
_entity_poly.type
_entity_poly.pdbx_seq_one_letter_code
_entity_poly.pdbx_strand_id
1 'polypeptide(L)'
;MKKSHKKPIDKISDFLEVIKRTHTGHRDDPRVLERIKEHYHKEYVIKPEDIPESYYDNQKRLAREQGHGDIEITDETKEQLSEVIINDQNSTLDNWVNYLSSPDSDSYPMWAKYWAFNNMLKLSTFDKEKHAFGKRDKGTVAPFPDLNREALAYVVDAIVKKAGNEEIPDIENNPEFKKLLEGSNFGKLYAYAIEKVTPTEENELLNTEGRWIKYPQKSDHMPLVESLQGHGTGWCTAGESTAKIQLEGGDFYVYYSNDKQGKPTIPRVAIRMSDSKIGEVRGIAKEQNLDPYIGEVVKSKLKEFPDGAKYEKKERDMKKLTEIDKKKAKGEELTKDDLTFLYQLDSRIEGFGYGEDPRTEEITKGRKIKADLSSITGYLEEEISIGTEKEAMCEGIKFHYGGLRLYKIESINRLKFIERISGSLSLDGLESAKDLKLPKIIGRGLSLRGLRFAEGLELPEKIGEHLDLSSLKSAEGLKLPEAVGTSLDLSSLKSAEGLRLPEAVGGNLYLSNLLSAEGLKLPEAVGGSLDLRSLESAEGLELPETVGGNLNLNDLQSAEGLKLPEAVGGSLDLRSLESAEGLELPETVGGNLNLSSLESAEGLKLTETINGDIYLSSLQSAEGLKLPEAVGGNLYLSNLLSAEGLKLPKTVGGNLNLSSLQSSEGLKLPETAGGYIFLDQIPYNEGKELRKKYPNLKIV
;
A
#
# COMPACT_ATOMS: atom_id res chain seq x y z
N MET A 1 31.43 57.71 34.26
CA MET A 1 30.32 56.87 33.75
C MET A 1 30.29 55.57 34.55
N LYS A 2 29.27 55.38 35.41
CA LYS A 2 29.11 54.17 36.22
C LYS A 2 28.59 53.04 35.34
N LYS A 3 29.34 51.94 35.21
CA LYS A 3 28.83 50.67 34.70
C LYS A 3 27.77 50.16 35.69
N SER A 4 26.49 50.26 35.32
CA SER A 4 25.40 49.65 36.08
C SER A 4 25.58 48.13 36.09
N HIS A 5 25.88 47.55 37.25
CA HIS A 5 25.81 46.10 37.47
C HIS A 5 24.36 45.74 37.79
N LYS A 6 23.53 45.59 36.75
CA LYS A 6 22.17 45.03 36.89
C LYS A 6 22.28 43.62 37.50
N LYS A 7 21.49 43.32 38.54
CA LYS A 7 21.54 42.00 39.20
C LYS A 7 21.12 40.91 38.21
N PRO A 8 21.63 39.67 38.32
CA PRO A 8 21.27 38.58 37.41
C PRO A 8 19.76 38.35 37.28
N ILE A 9 19.01 38.51 38.38
CA ILE A 9 17.55 38.36 38.40
C ILE A 9 16.83 39.45 37.58
N ASP A 10 17.33 40.68 37.64
CA ASP A 10 16.77 41.80 36.87
C ASP A 10 16.99 41.57 35.37
N LYS A 11 18.16 41.03 34.98
CA LYS A 11 18.46 40.69 33.58
C LYS A 11 17.56 39.58 33.03
N ILE A 12 17.27 38.57 33.84
CA ILE A 12 16.35 37.47 33.46
C ILE A 12 14.92 38.02 33.34
N SER A 13 14.51 38.88 34.26
CA SER A 13 13.19 39.53 34.20
C SER A 13 13.04 40.40 32.95
N ASP A 14 14.03 41.24 32.63
CA ASP A 14 14.02 42.06 31.43
C ASP A 14 13.95 41.18 30.16
N PHE A 15 14.70 40.08 30.14
CA PHE A 15 14.73 39.16 29.02
C PHE A 15 13.38 38.45 28.82
N LEU A 16 12.75 37.98 29.90
CA LEU A 16 11.42 37.38 29.83
C LEU A 16 10.35 38.40 29.39
N GLU A 17 10.51 39.68 29.75
CA GLU A 17 9.63 40.75 29.27
C GLU A 17 9.82 40.99 27.78
N VAL A 18 11.05 40.93 27.26
CA VAL A 18 11.33 40.97 25.83
C VAL A 18 10.66 39.78 25.13
N ILE A 19 10.84 38.56 25.64
CA ILE A 19 10.19 37.36 25.08
C ILE A 19 8.67 37.51 25.08
N LYS A 20 8.07 37.98 26.18
CA LYS A 20 6.63 38.25 26.26
C LYS A 20 6.19 39.24 25.18
N ARG A 21 6.89 40.37 25.03
CA ARG A 21 6.56 41.39 24.04
C ARG A 21 6.70 40.87 22.61
N THR A 22 7.75 40.11 22.31
CA THR A 22 7.98 39.61 20.96
C THR A 22 7.03 38.48 20.58
N HIS A 23 6.81 37.50 21.47
CA HIS A 23 6.04 36.29 21.16
C HIS A 23 4.53 36.45 21.38
N THR A 24 4.12 37.19 22.41
CA THR A 24 2.69 37.35 22.75
C THR A 24 2.16 38.76 22.50
N GLY A 25 3.02 39.77 22.39
CA GLY A 25 2.62 41.16 22.19
C GLY A 25 2.13 41.50 20.78
N HIS A 26 2.40 40.63 19.81
CA HIS A 26 2.00 40.77 18.41
C HIS A 26 1.37 39.48 17.86
N ARG A 27 0.75 38.67 18.72
CA ARG A 27 0.17 37.37 18.36
C ARG A 27 -0.93 37.44 17.29
N ASP A 28 -1.52 38.61 17.09
CA ASP A 28 -2.52 38.86 16.04
C ASP A 28 -1.90 39.27 14.69
N ASP A 29 -0.56 39.44 14.59
CA ASP A 29 0.14 39.71 13.33
C ASP A 29 0.91 38.45 12.89
N PRO A 30 0.38 37.70 11.90
CA PRO A 30 1.02 36.48 11.39
C PRO A 30 2.46 36.70 10.93
N ARG A 31 2.81 37.91 10.45
CA ARG A 31 4.16 38.22 9.95
C ARG A 31 5.18 38.36 11.08
N VAL A 32 4.74 38.69 12.30
CA VAL A 32 5.63 38.71 13.46
C VAL A 32 5.88 37.28 13.94
N LEU A 33 4.83 36.46 14.01
CA LEU A 33 4.96 35.05 14.39
C LEU A 33 5.85 34.29 13.39
N GLU A 34 5.69 34.53 12.10
CA GLU A 34 6.52 33.90 11.07
C GLU A 34 8.01 34.24 11.22
N ARG A 35 8.34 35.51 11.47
CA ARG A 35 9.74 35.92 11.73
C ARG A 35 10.34 35.26 12.98
N ILE A 36 9.51 34.96 13.97
CA ILE A 36 9.94 34.24 15.19
C ILE A 36 10.26 32.78 14.85
N LYS A 37 9.39 32.13 14.08
CA LYS A 37 9.61 30.78 13.60
C LYS A 37 10.88 30.70 12.74
N GLU A 38 11.04 31.59 11.76
CA GLU A 38 12.24 31.68 10.91
C GLU A 38 13.53 31.83 11.76
N HIS A 39 13.48 32.63 12.83
CA HIS A 39 14.60 32.75 13.75
C HIS A 39 14.92 31.41 14.43
N TYR A 40 13.91 30.69 14.90
CA TYR A 40 14.09 29.40 15.56
C TYR A 40 14.48 28.27 14.60
N HIS A 41 13.96 28.26 13.37
CA HIS A 41 14.40 27.33 12.33
C HIS A 41 15.89 27.49 12.08
N LYS A 42 16.35 28.73 11.88
CA LYS A 42 17.76 29.02 11.62
C LYS A 42 18.70 28.57 12.75
N GLU A 43 18.26 28.67 14.01
CA GLU A 43 19.09 28.36 15.18
C GLU A 43 19.08 26.87 15.55
N TYR A 44 17.96 26.16 15.35
CA TYR A 44 17.75 24.83 15.94
C TYR A 44 17.47 23.70 14.95
N VAL A 45 17.04 24.01 13.73
CA VAL A 45 16.75 23.00 12.71
C VAL A 45 18.05 22.58 12.02
N ILE A 46 18.15 21.27 11.72
CA ILE A 46 19.34 20.70 11.09
C ILE A 46 19.58 21.32 9.71
N LYS A 47 20.85 21.42 9.32
CA LYS A 47 21.23 21.84 7.98
C LYS A 47 21.52 20.62 7.10
N PRO A 48 21.32 20.69 5.77
CA PRO A 48 21.60 19.56 4.88
C PRO A 48 23.02 18.98 5.05
N GLU A 49 24.02 19.84 5.27
CA GLU A 49 25.42 19.44 5.46
C GLU A 49 25.73 18.76 6.81
N ASP A 50 24.85 18.88 7.80
CA ASP A 50 25.01 18.27 9.13
C ASP A 50 24.27 16.92 9.24
N ILE A 51 23.51 16.50 8.21
CA ILE A 51 22.84 15.20 8.18
C ILE A 51 23.91 14.09 8.08
N PRO A 52 23.99 13.16 9.06
CA PRO A 52 25.04 12.16 9.10
C PRO A 52 24.87 11.10 8.00
N GLU A 53 25.98 10.62 7.43
CA GLU A 53 25.93 9.57 6.40
C GLU A 53 25.23 8.29 6.88
N SER A 54 25.30 8.00 8.19
CA SER A 54 24.60 6.88 8.83
C SER A 54 23.08 6.93 8.65
N TYR A 55 22.48 8.11 8.44
CA TYR A 55 21.07 8.22 8.09
C TYR A 55 20.79 7.64 6.71
N TYR A 56 21.59 8.02 5.71
CA TYR A 56 21.46 7.52 4.34
C TYR A 56 21.78 6.02 4.27
N ASP A 57 22.79 5.55 5.01
CA ASP A 57 23.09 4.13 5.13
C ASP A 57 21.93 3.36 5.77
N ASN A 58 21.24 3.95 6.76
CA ASN A 58 20.04 3.35 7.33
C ASN A 58 18.88 3.30 6.32
N GLN A 59 18.70 4.32 5.47
CA GLN A 59 17.71 4.28 4.39
C GLN A 59 18.02 3.17 3.37
N LYS A 60 19.29 3.01 2.96
CA LYS A 60 19.72 1.90 2.10
C LYS A 60 19.44 0.56 2.74
N ARG A 61 19.75 0.41 4.04
CA ARG A 61 19.48 -0.82 4.80
C ARG A 61 17.98 -1.14 4.85
N LEU A 62 17.12 -0.16 5.16
CA LEU A 62 15.67 -0.37 5.23
C LEU A 62 15.10 -0.75 3.86
N ALA A 63 15.50 -0.06 2.80
CA ALA A 63 15.11 -0.39 1.43
C ALA A 63 15.53 -1.81 1.05
N ARG A 64 16.77 -2.20 1.40
CA ARG A 64 17.28 -3.56 1.19
C ARG A 64 16.49 -4.59 2.00
N GLU A 65 16.18 -4.32 3.26
CA GLU A 65 15.38 -5.21 4.12
C GLU A 65 13.96 -5.42 3.58
N GLN A 66 13.36 -4.39 3.01
CA GLN A 66 12.07 -4.44 2.29
C GLN A 66 12.17 -5.07 0.89
N GLY A 67 13.37 -5.45 0.43
CA GLY A 67 13.56 -6.09 -0.87
C GLY A 67 13.46 -5.14 -2.05
N HIS A 68 13.69 -3.84 -1.86
CA HIS A 68 13.98 -2.91 -2.94
C HIS A 68 15.39 -3.09 -3.54
N GLY A 69 16.21 -3.96 -2.93
CA GLY A 69 17.58 -4.26 -3.36
C GLY A 69 18.59 -3.20 -2.91
N ASP A 70 19.74 -3.18 -3.58
CA ASP A 70 20.77 -2.17 -3.36
C ASP A 70 20.41 -0.88 -4.07
N ILE A 71 19.78 0.03 -3.32
CA ILE A 71 19.47 1.36 -3.84
C ILE A 71 20.70 2.27 -3.76
N GLU A 72 20.88 3.07 -4.82
CA GLU A 72 21.80 4.20 -4.80
C GLU A 72 21.04 5.44 -4.31
N ILE A 73 21.61 6.16 -3.34
CA ILE A 73 21.06 7.45 -2.90
C ILE A 73 21.89 8.54 -3.59
N THR A 74 21.32 9.09 -4.67
CA THR A 74 21.90 10.19 -5.45
C THR A 74 21.88 11.50 -4.68
N ASP A 75 22.65 12.50 -5.12
CA ASP A 75 22.64 13.84 -4.53
C ASP A 75 21.23 14.47 -4.56
N GLU A 76 20.48 14.29 -5.65
CA GLU A 76 19.08 14.74 -5.76
C GLU A 76 18.18 14.04 -4.72
N THR A 77 18.37 12.73 -4.50
CA THR A 77 17.62 12.00 -3.47
C THR A 77 18.02 12.48 -2.06
N LYS A 78 19.31 12.81 -1.84
CA LYS A 78 19.76 13.39 -0.57
C LYS A 78 19.10 14.75 -0.34
N GLU A 79 19.00 15.59 -1.35
CA GLU A 79 18.31 16.88 -1.26
C GLU A 79 16.84 16.70 -0.87
N GLN A 80 16.11 15.81 -1.56
CA GLN A 80 14.70 15.50 -1.24
C GLN A 80 14.54 14.97 0.19
N LEU A 81 15.35 14.01 0.61
CA LEU A 81 15.31 13.47 1.97
C LEU A 81 15.66 14.53 3.02
N SER A 82 16.59 15.43 2.70
CA SER A 82 16.97 16.55 3.58
C SER A 82 15.82 17.54 3.73
N GLU A 83 15.13 17.87 2.64
CA GLU A 83 13.95 18.72 2.67
C GLU A 83 12.86 18.13 3.56
N VAL A 84 12.58 16.83 3.46
CA VAL A 84 11.60 16.15 4.34
C VAL A 84 12.01 16.28 5.81
N ILE A 85 13.28 15.98 6.14
CA ILE A 85 13.79 16.10 7.53
C ILE A 85 13.61 17.52 8.06
N ILE A 86 14.02 18.53 7.27
CA ILE A 86 13.97 19.93 7.65
C ILE A 86 12.52 20.38 7.83
N ASN A 87 11.63 20.00 6.93
CA ASN A 87 10.21 20.35 7.01
C ASN A 87 9.52 19.71 8.22
N ASP A 88 9.81 18.44 8.52
CA ASP A 88 9.26 17.78 9.71
C ASP A 88 9.77 18.42 11.01
N GLN A 89 11.04 18.84 11.06
CA GLN A 89 11.58 19.61 12.18
C GLN A 89 10.98 21.00 12.30
N ASN A 90 10.80 21.71 11.18
CA ASN A 90 10.14 23.02 11.15
C ASN A 90 8.70 22.89 11.67
N SER A 91 7.93 21.93 11.15
CA SER A 91 6.52 21.71 11.51
C SER A 91 6.35 21.36 12.99
N THR A 92 7.14 20.41 13.50
CA THR A 92 7.09 20.06 14.94
C THR A 92 7.51 21.22 15.83
N LEU A 93 8.52 22.00 15.46
CA LEU A 93 8.92 23.19 16.20
C LEU A 93 7.87 24.30 16.15
N ASP A 94 7.26 24.53 15.00
CA ASP A 94 6.18 25.48 14.79
C ASP A 94 4.99 25.18 15.67
N ASN A 95 4.62 23.91 15.85
CA ASN A 95 3.54 23.52 16.75
C ASN A 95 3.77 24.03 18.17
N TRP A 96 5.00 23.94 18.68
CA TRP A 96 5.37 24.50 19.98
C TRP A 96 5.31 26.02 20.01
N VAL A 97 5.88 26.68 18.99
CA VAL A 97 5.91 28.15 18.90
C VAL A 97 4.48 28.71 18.81
N ASN A 98 3.64 28.12 17.97
CA ASN A 98 2.24 28.48 17.77
C ASN A 98 1.46 28.35 19.08
N TYR A 99 1.52 27.19 19.74
CA TYR A 99 0.76 26.95 20.98
C TYR A 99 1.23 27.84 22.14
N LEU A 100 2.54 27.96 22.36
CA LEU A 100 3.06 28.79 23.46
C LEU A 100 2.84 30.28 23.24
N SER A 101 2.65 30.71 21.99
CA SER A 101 2.32 32.10 21.62
C SER A 101 0.81 32.35 21.53
N SER A 102 -0.03 31.30 21.54
CA SER A 102 -1.48 31.41 21.43
C SER A 102 -2.16 31.78 22.76
N PRO A 103 -3.39 32.30 22.72
CA PRO A 103 -4.19 32.55 23.92
C PRO A 103 -4.45 31.31 24.78
N ASP A 104 -4.45 30.11 24.19
CA ASP A 104 -4.72 28.84 24.89
C ASP A 104 -3.67 28.52 25.97
N SER A 105 -2.50 29.14 25.87
CA SER A 105 -1.42 28.99 26.86
C SER A 105 -1.28 30.20 27.79
N ASP A 106 -2.19 31.19 27.76
CA ASP A 106 -2.09 32.41 28.58
C ASP A 106 -2.14 32.14 30.10
N SER A 107 -2.68 30.99 30.50
CA SER A 107 -2.64 30.52 31.89
C SER A 107 -1.22 30.21 32.36
N TYR A 108 -0.28 29.95 31.45
CA TYR A 108 1.11 29.63 31.81
C TYR A 108 1.94 30.89 32.02
N PRO A 109 2.65 30.99 33.17
CA PRO A 109 3.64 32.04 33.37
C PRO A 109 4.71 32.04 32.27
N MET A 110 5.15 33.22 31.83
CA MET A 110 6.13 33.34 30.73
C MET A 110 7.45 32.60 31.02
N TRP A 111 7.90 32.59 32.28
CA TRP A 111 9.09 31.84 32.67
C TRP A 111 8.92 30.33 32.48
N ALA A 112 7.71 29.79 32.67
CA ALA A 112 7.39 28.38 32.52
C ALA A 112 7.31 27.99 31.03
N LYS A 113 6.69 28.86 30.21
CA LYS A 113 6.72 28.72 28.73
C LYS A 113 8.16 28.68 28.21
N TYR A 114 8.99 29.63 28.64
CA TYR A 114 10.40 29.69 28.27
C TYR A 114 11.19 28.46 28.74
N TRP A 115 10.96 28.01 29.98
CA TRP A 115 11.59 26.82 30.53
C TRP A 115 11.23 25.55 29.75
N ALA A 116 9.95 25.33 29.45
CA ALA A 116 9.49 24.17 28.70
C ALA A 116 10.09 24.17 27.28
N PHE A 117 9.93 25.28 26.54
CA PHE A 117 10.45 25.42 25.18
C PHE A 117 11.96 25.20 25.11
N ASN A 118 12.75 25.88 25.95
CA ASN A 118 14.21 25.79 25.94
C ASN A 118 14.74 24.41 26.33
N ASN A 119 14.00 23.62 27.10
CA ASN A 119 14.37 22.24 27.40
C ASN A 119 13.93 21.28 26.29
N MET A 120 12.74 21.47 25.71
CA MET A 120 12.24 20.70 24.58
C MET A 120 13.19 20.75 23.38
N LEU A 121 13.78 21.92 23.09
CA LEU A 121 14.78 22.10 22.02
C LEU A 121 16.01 21.18 22.12
N LYS A 122 16.28 20.60 23.31
CA LYS A 122 17.43 19.72 23.56
C LYS A 122 17.07 18.23 23.45
N LEU A 123 15.80 17.93 23.17
CA LEU A 123 15.26 16.59 23.13
C LEU A 123 15.01 16.17 21.67
N SER A 124 15.07 14.86 21.46
CA SER A 124 14.66 14.17 20.24
C SER A 124 13.32 13.46 20.49
N THR A 125 12.93 12.52 19.64
CA THR A 125 11.71 11.73 19.78
C THR A 125 11.66 10.93 21.09
N PHE A 126 10.43 10.64 21.53
CA PHE A 126 10.15 9.81 22.70
C PHE A 126 10.41 8.33 22.39
N ASP A 127 11.24 7.67 23.20
CA ASP A 127 11.51 6.24 23.12
C ASP A 127 10.64 5.51 24.15
N LYS A 128 9.64 4.76 23.66
CA LYS A 128 8.66 4.04 24.49
C LYS A 128 9.28 2.93 25.33
N GLU A 129 10.34 2.26 24.85
CA GLU A 129 11.00 1.18 25.61
C GLU A 129 11.87 1.75 26.72
N LYS A 130 12.53 2.88 26.45
CA LYS A 130 13.38 3.54 27.44
C LYS A 130 12.60 4.48 28.36
N HIS A 131 11.31 4.67 28.12
CA HIS A 131 10.45 5.58 28.87
C HIS A 131 11.07 6.99 28.97
N ALA A 132 11.69 7.46 27.87
CA ALA A 132 12.51 8.68 27.87
C ALA A 132 12.71 9.28 26.47
N PHE A 133 12.91 10.60 26.42
CA PHE A 133 13.33 11.27 25.19
C PHE A 133 14.81 11.07 24.89
N GLY A 134 15.13 10.90 23.61
CA GLY A 134 16.50 11.02 23.12
C GLY A 134 17.06 12.44 23.36
N LYS A 135 18.39 12.57 23.34
CA LYS A 135 19.04 13.89 23.33
C LYS A 135 19.28 14.33 21.89
N ARG A 136 19.22 15.65 21.68
CA ARG A 136 19.51 16.28 20.39
C ARG A 136 20.94 16.81 20.35
N ASP A 137 21.58 16.60 19.22
CA ASP A 137 22.82 17.25 18.79
C ASP A 137 22.66 17.80 17.36
N LYS A 138 23.75 18.36 16.80
CA LYS A 138 23.73 18.96 15.47
C LYS A 138 23.38 17.99 14.33
N GLY A 139 23.60 16.69 14.51
CA GLY A 139 23.36 15.65 13.51
C GLY A 139 22.02 14.92 13.70
N THR A 140 21.18 15.39 14.62
CA THR A 140 19.90 14.75 14.91
C THR A 140 18.90 15.02 13.78
N VAL A 141 18.59 13.97 13.03
CA VAL A 141 17.60 14.02 11.93
C VAL A 141 16.15 13.95 12.42
N ALA A 142 15.91 13.40 13.61
CA ALA A 142 14.57 13.22 14.12
C ALA A 142 13.85 14.58 14.36
N PRO A 143 12.51 14.62 14.25
CA PRO A 143 11.71 15.78 14.64
C PRO A 143 11.87 16.16 16.13
N PHE A 144 11.40 17.35 16.50
CA PHE A 144 11.28 17.74 17.90
C PHE A 144 10.20 16.90 18.60
N PRO A 145 10.21 16.77 19.94
CA PRO A 145 9.13 16.11 20.67
C PRO A 145 7.75 16.61 20.24
N ASP A 146 6.82 15.70 19.98
CA ASP A 146 5.45 16.09 19.67
C ASP A 146 4.84 16.89 20.83
N LEU A 147 4.09 17.93 20.49
CA LEU A 147 3.33 18.70 21.46
C LEU A 147 2.07 17.92 21.86
N ASN A 148 2.05 17.44 23.10
CA ASN A 148 0.86 16.95 23.76
C ASN A 148 0.44 18.00 24.80
N ARG A 149 -0.66 18.70 24.50
CA ARG A 149 -1.13 19.85 25.29
C ARG A 149 -1.51 19.44 26.72
N GLU A 150 -2.07 18.24 26.90
CA GLU A 150 -2.48 17.71 28.20
C GLU A 150 -1.26 17.34 29.06
N ALA A 151 -0.30 16.60 28.49
CA ALA A 151 0.95 16.27 29.15
C ALA A 151 1.72 17.55 29.54
N LEU A 152 1.75 18.54 28.65
CA LEU A 152 2.41 19.82 28.93
C LEU A 152 1.69 20.60 30.03
N ALA A 153 0.36 20.65 30.02
CA ALA A 153 -0.43 21.29 31.06
C ALA A 153 -0.15 20.66 32.43
N TYR A 154 -0.12 19.33 32.51
CA TYR A 154 0.21 18.59 33.72
C TYR A 154 1.61 18.94 34.26
N VAL A 155 2.61 18.99 33.39
CA VAL A 155 3.99 19.35 33.77
C VAL A 155 4.10 20.81 34.22
N VAL A 156 3.48 21.74 33.47
CA VAL A 156 3.55 23.17 33.75
C VAL A 156 2.81 23.51 35.05
N ASP A 157 1.64 22.93 35.30
CA ASP A 157 0.93 23.11 36.56
C ASP A 157 1.78 22.67 37.76
N ALA A 158 2.37 21.47 37.68
CA ALA A 158 3.19 20.92 38.75
C ALA A 158 4.45 21.77 39.03
N ILE A 159 5.13 22.27 37.99
CA ILE A 159 6.34 23.09 38.18
C ILE A 159 6.01 24.50 38.70
N VAL A 160 4.87 25.07 38.29
CA VAL A 160 4.42 26.39 38.76
C VAL A 160 4.05 26.33 40.24
N LYS A 161 3.28 25.31 40.65
CA LYS A 161 2.95 25.08 42.07
C LYS A 161 4.20 24.86 42.91
N LYS A 162 5.15 24.05 42.44
CA LYS A 162 6.46 23.88 43.11
C LYS A 162 7.19 25.21 43.26
N ALA A 163 7.23 26.05 42.24
CA ALA A 163 7.90 27.35 42.29
C ALA A 163 7.19 28.35 43.23
N GLY A 164 5.87 28.23 43.37
CA GLY A 164 5.04 29.03 44.28
C GLY A 164 5.00 28.53 45.73
N ASN A 165 5.65 27.40 46.05
CA ASN A 165 5.47 26.67 47.31
C ASN A 165 3.98 26.32 47.60
N GLU A 166 3.22 26.04 46.55
CA GLU A 166 1.82 25.59 46.64
C GLU A 166 1.74 24.06 46.81
N GLU A 167 0.66 23.59 47.42
CA GLU A 167 0.40 22.15 47.57
C GLU A 167 0.07 21.53 46.20
N ILE A 168 0.75 20.43 45.86
CA ILE A 168 0.50 19.69 44.62
C ILE A 168 -0.41 18.50 44.97
N PRO A 169 -1.63 18.44 44.40
CA PRO A 169 -2.57 17.35 44.68
C PRO A 169 -1.94 15.97 44.44
N ASP A 170 -2.22 15.02 45.34
CA ASP A 170 -1.83 13.61 45.25
C ASP A 170 -0.33 13.30 45.09
N ILE A 171 0.56 14.27 45.29
CA ILE A 171 2.01 14.06 45.15
C ILE A 171 2.60 13.13 46.22
N GLU A 172 1.96 13.06 47.39
CA GLU A 172 2.31 12.14 48.50
C GLU A 172 2.05 10.67 48.11
N ASN A 173 1.00 10.43 47.32
CA ASN A 173 0.63 9.10 46.80
C ASN A 173 1.41 8.73 45.53
N ASN A 174 2.33 9.59 45.07
CA ASN A 174 3.11 9.41 43.86
C ASN A 174 4.62 9.69 44.08
N PRO A 175 5.33 8.80 44.79
CA PRO A 175 6.73 9.01 45.19
C PRO A 175 7.68 9.12 43.98
N GLU A 176 7.34 8.46 42.87
CA GLU A 176 8.09 8.56 41.61
C GLU A 176 8.00 9.98 41.03
N PHE A 177 6.78 10.51 40.88
CA PHE A 177 6.56 11.87 40.38
C PHE A 177 7.17 12.92 41.30
N LYS A 178 7.08 12.75 42.63
CA LYS A 178 7.73 13.61 43.62
C LYS A 178 9.24 13.71 43.39
N LYS A 179 9.91 12.58 43.18
CA LYS A 179 11.35 12.53 42.88
C LYS A 179 11.71 13.16 41.53
N LEU A 180 10.88 12.96 40.50
CA LEU A 180 11.07 13.63 39.21
C LEU A 180 10.93 15.15 39.33
N LEU A 181 9.96 15.60 40.12
CA LEU A 181 9.74 17.02 40.38
C LEU A 181 10.93 17.67 41.08
N GLU A 182 11.55 17.02 42.06
CA GLU A 182 12.74 17.54 42.77
C GLU A 182 13.84 17.98 41.79
N GLY A 183 14.10 17.17 40.76
CA GLY A 183 15.09 17.45 39.73
C GLY A 183 14.69 18.50 38.70
N SER A 184 13.40 18.90 38.62
CA SER A 184 12.87 19.90 37.68
C SER A 184 13.34 19.69 36.24
N ASN A 185 13.50 18.43 35.81
CA ASN A 185 13.94 18.10 34.45
C ASN A 185 12.71 17.97 33.54
N PHE A 186 12.53 18.92 32.63
CA PHE A 186 11.39 18.94 31.72
C PHE A 186 11.23 17.63 30.95
N GLY A 187 12.29 17.11 30.32
CA GLY A 187 12.21 15.89 29.51
C GLY A 187 11.69 14.68 30.29
N LYS A 188 12.14 14.49 31.54
CA LYS A 188 11.64 13.41 32.39
C LYS A 188 10.20 13.62 32.86
N LEU A 189 9.86 14.85 33.25
CA LEU A 189 8.50 15.18 33.67
C LEU A 189 7.51 15.05 32.51
N TYR A 190 7.93 15.46 31.32
CA TYR A 190 7.13 15.39 30.10
C TYR A 190 7.00 13.96 29.59
N ALA A 191 8.04 13.13 29.67
CA ALA A 191 7.97 11.70 29.37
C ALA A 191 6.94 11.01 30.27
N TYR A 192 7.05 11.23 31.58
CA TYR A 192 6.11 10.72 32.58
C TYR A 192 4.66 11.18 32.30
N ALA A 193 4.48 12.45 31.94
CA ALA A 193 3.17 12.99 31.64
C ALA A 193 2.59 12.41 30.34
N ILE A 194 3.41 12.26 29.29
CA ILE A 194 3.02 11.60 28.03
C ILE A 194 2.53 10.19 28.34
N GLU A 195 3.27 9.39 29.10
CA GLU A 195 2.87 8.02 29.44
C GLU A 195 1.53 7.96 30.17
N LYS A 196 1.25 8.95 31.03
CA LYS A 196 -0.04 9.03 31.72
C LYS A 196 -1.22 9.36 30.81
N VAL A 197 -1.01 10.20 29.80
CA VAL A 197 -2.09 10.76 28.97
C VAL A 197 -2.21 10.07 27.61
N THR A 198 -1.18 9.38 27.15
CA THR A 198 -1.25 8.51 25.97
C THR A 198 -1.64 7.10 26.38
N PRO A 199 -2.52 6.44 25.60
CA PRO A 199 -2.98 5.11 25.92
C PRO A 199 -1.82 4.12 25.87
N THR A 200 -1.36 3.69 27.04
CA THR A 200 -0.21 2.81 27.23
C THR A 200 -0.46 1.70 28.23
N GLU A 201 -1.63 1.65 28.89
CA GLU A 201 -1.94 0.46 29.68
C GLU A 201 -2.21 -0.70 28.72
N GLU A 202 -1.54 -1.83 28.96
CA GLU A 202 -1.74 -3.10 28.26
C GLU A 202 -3.23 -3.43 28.10
N ASN A 203 -4.07 -3.00 29.06
CA ASN A 203 -5.53 -3.09 29.06
C ASN A 203 -6.27 -2.28 27.98
N GLU A 204 -5.75 -1.13 27.53
CA GLU A 204 -6.38 -0.35 26.45
C GLU A 204 -6.04 -0.93 25.08
N LEU A 205 -4.86 -1.54 24.93
CA LEU A 205 -4.50 -2.24 23.70
C LEU A 205 -5.22 -3.59 23.55
N LEU A 206 -5.61 -4.22 24.66
CA LEU A 206 -6.49 -5.40 24.65
C LEU A 206 -7.85 -5.10 24.01
N ASN A 207 -8.35 -3.86 24.14
CA ASN A 207 -9.53 -3.45 23.40
C ASN A 207 -9.15 -3.15 21.94
N THR A 208 -9.55 -4.04 21.05
CA THR A 208 -9.35 -3.89 19.61
C THR A 208 -10.60 -3.36 18.90
N GLU A 209 -11.68 -3.03 19.62
CA GLU A 209 -12.85 -2.38 19.03
C GLU A 209 -12.53 -0.96 18.60
N GLY A 210 -13.09 -0.55 17.47
CA GLY A 210 -12.73 0.69 16.82
C GLY A 210 -13.22 0.72 15.38
N ARG A 211 -12.65 1.64 14.59
CA ARG A 211 -12.98 1.75 13.16
C ARG A 211 -11.81 2.23 12.32
N TRP A 212 -11.85 1.84 11.06
CA TRP A 212 -11.02 2.43 10.02
C TRP A 212 -11.56 3.80 9.62
N ILE A 213 -10.68 4.77 9.48
CA ILE A 213 -10.95 6.06 8.84
C ILE A 213 -10.08 6.17 7.61
N LYS A 214 -10.70 6.49 6.47
CA LYS A 214 -10.04 6.74 5.19
C LYS A 214 -9.82 8.25 5.02
N TYR A 215 -8.59 8.62 4.71
CA TYR A 215 -8.18 9.95 4.29
C TYR A 215 -7.88 9.88 2.78
N PRO A 216 -8.74 10.47 1.93
CA PRO A 216 -8.63 10.28 0.48
C PRO A 216 -7.35 10.87 -0.12
N GLN A 217 -6.87 10.26 -1.21
CA GLN A 217 -5.78 10.82 -2.01
C GLN A 217 -6.08 12.28 -2.42
N LYS A 218 -5.07 13.16 -2.35
CA LYS A 218 -5.12 14.60 -2.68
C LYS A 218 -6.14 15.41 -1.86
N SER A 219 -6.62 14.86 -0.74
CA SER A 219 -7.44 15.60 0.23
C SER A 219 -6.58 16.54 1.09
N ASP A 220 -7.25 17.40 1.87
CA ASP A 220 -6.60 18.18 2.91
C ASP A 220 -5.91 17.24 3.93
N HIS A 221 -4.60 17.43 4.14
CA HIS A 221 -3.78 16.59 5.01
C HIS A 221 -3.94 16.94 6.49
N MET A 222 -4.50 18.11 6.83
CA MET A 222 -4.60 18.57 8.21
C MET A 222 -5.45 17.67 9.12
N PRO A 223 -6.63 17.16 8.71
CA PRO A 223 -7.39 16.21 9.54
C PRO A 223 -6.61 14.93 9.90
N LEU A 224 -5.76 14.45 8.99
CA LEU A 224 -4.87 13.31 9.28
C LEU A 224 -3.83 13.70 10.32
N VAL A 225 -3.12 14.81 10.09
CA VAL A 225 -2.10 15.32 11.02
C VAL A 225 -2.69 15.51 12.42
N GLU A 226 -3.80 16.23 12.54
CA GLU A 226 -4.47 16.52 13.82
C GLU A 226 -4.90 15.24 14.54
N SER A 227 -5.36 14.23 13.80
CA SER A 227 -5.77 12.95 14.39
C SER A 227 -4.62 12.08 14.91
N LEU A 228 -3.38 12.35 14.47
CA LEU A 228 -2.18 11.62 14.90
C LEU A 228 -1.39 12.38 15.98
N GLN A 229 -1.53 13.70 16.03
CA GLN A 229 -0.78 14.56 16.94
C GLN A 229 -1.03 14.20 18.41
N GLY A 230 0.06 14.15 19.18
CA GLY A 230 0.00 13.91 20.63
C GLY A 230 -0.20 12.45 21.03
N HIS A 231 -0.40 11.51 20.09
CA HIS A 231 -0.57 10.07 20.36
C HIS A 231 0.75 9.29 20.41
N GLY A 232 1.88 9.91 20.04
CA GLY A 232 3.18 9.25 20.08
C GLY A 232 3.24 7.99 19.21
N THR A 233 2.62 8.03 18.03
CA THR A 233 2.55 6.87 17.11
C THR A 233 3.92 6.44 16.61
N GLY A 234 4.89 7.36 16.58
CA GLY A 234 6.21 7.14 15.99
C GLY A 234 6.21 7.18 14.46
N TRP A 235 5.11 7.62 13.84
CA TRP A 235 4.96 7.75 12.40
C TRP A 235 5.37 9.14 11.94
N CYS A 236 6.21 9.25 10.91
CA CYS A 236 6.54 10.54 10.29
C CYS A 236 5.30 11.24 9.71
N THR A 237 4.22 10.51 9.43
CA THR A 237 2.91 11.05 8.98
C THR A 237 2.26 12.00 10.00
N ALA A 238 2.70 12.00 11.26
CA ALA A 238 2.29 13.04 12.21
C ALA A 238 2.87 14.43 11.83
N GLY A 239 3.87 14.48 10.95
CA GLY A 239 4.41 15.69 10.33
C GLY A 239 3.64 16.08 9.07
N GLU A 240 3.42 17.39 8.90
CA GLU A 240 2.58 17.95 7.87
C GLU A 240 3.05 17.63 6.44
N SER A 241 4.33 17.85 6.16
CA SER A 241 4.91 17.62 4.83
C SER A 241 4.82 16.15 4.44
N THR A 242 5.13 15.24 5.37
CA THR A 242 5.03 13.80 5.13
C THR A 242 3.59 13.36 4.90
N ALA A 243 2.62 13.85 5.69
CA ALA A 243 1.21 13.56 5.48
C ALA A 243 0.73 14.02 4.09
N LYS A 244 1.11 15.24 3.70
CA LYS A 244 0.80 15.78 2.37
C LYS A 244 1.36 14.91 1.25
N ILE A 245 2.66 14.57 1.29
CA ILE A 245 3.31 13.73 0.26
C ILE A 245 2.64 12.35 0.18
N GLN A 246 2.30 11.76 1.32
CA GLN A 246 1.66 10.44 1.35
C GLN A 246 0.24 10.48 0.77
N LEU A 247 -0.53 11.53 1.08
CA LEU A 247 -1.86 11.73 0.49
C LEU A 247 -1.81 12.15 -0.98
N GLU A 248 -0.73 12.78 -1.45
CA GLU A 248 -0.52 12.97 -2.89
C GLU A 248 -0.31 11.62 -3.60
N GLY A 249 0.40 10.70 -2.94
CA GLY A 249 0.75 9.38 -3.47
C GLY A 249 -0.34 8.32 -3.40
N GLY A 250 -1.36 8.46 -2.56
CA GLY A 250 -2.46 7.50 -2.46
C GLY A 250 -3.39 7.77 -1.27
N ASP A 251 -4.44 6.96 -1.15
CA ASP A 251 -5.29 6.97 0.05
C ASP A 251 -4.48 6.61 1.30
N PHE A 252 -4.91 7.13 2.45
CA PHE A 252 -4.33 6.78 3.74
C PHE A 252 -5.42 6.27 4.68
N TYR A 253 -5.22 5.09 5.28
CA TYR A 253 -6.16 4.51 6.22
C TYR A 253 -5.54 4.49 7.59
N VAL A 254 -6.28 4.89 8.62
CA VAL A 254 -5.88 4.73 10.01
C VAL A 254 -6.95 3.99 10.77
N TYR A 255 -6.55 2.95 11.51
CA TYR A 255 -7.42 2.30 12.46
C TYR A 255 -7.34 3.01 13.81
N TYR A 256 -8.48 3.43 14.32
CA TYR A 256 -8.62 4.03 15.63
C TYR A 256 -9.37 3.09 16.57
N SER A 257 -8.72 2.63 17.63
CA SER A 257 -9.39 1.91 18.72
C SER A 257 -10.14 2.88 19.63
N ASN A 258 -11.14 2.35 20.32
CA ASN A 258 -11.97 3.11 21.25
C ASN A 258 -11.18 3.54 22.50
N ASP A 259 -11.33 4.80 22.89
CA ASP A 259 -10.87 5.31 24.19
C ASP A 259 -11.75 4.84 25.35
N LYS A 260 -11.41 5.24 26.59
CA LYS A 260 -12.17 4.90 27.80
C LYS A 260 -13.63 5.38 27.76
N GLN A 261 -13.95 6.34 26.89
CA GLN A 261 -15.31 6.86 26.67
C GLN A 261 -16.02 6.19 25.48
N GLY A 262 -15.40 5.18 24.87
CA GLY A 262 -15.96 4.41 23.75
C GLY A 262 -15.85 5.11 22.40
N LYS A 263 -15.02 6.17 22.27
CA LYS A 263 -14.86 6.89 21.01
C LYS A 263 -13.60 6.42 20.27
N PRO A 264 -13.65 6.22 18.94
CA PRO A 264 -12.51 5.74 18.16
C PRO A 264 -11.51 6.87 17.91
N THR A 265 -10.64 7.13 18.88
CA THR A 265 -9.70 8.27 18.89
C THR A 265 -8.24 7.82 19.03
N ILE A 266 -7.97 6.54 19.28
CA ILE A 266 -6.63 6.04 19.55
C ILE A 266 -6.03 5.40 18.29
N PRO A 267 -5.08 6.03 17.58
CA PRO A 267 -4.48 5.44 16.38
C PRO A 267 -3.65 4.20 16.73
N ARG A 268 -3.85 3.11 15.98
CA ARG A 268 -3.19 1.80 16.21
C ARG A 268 -2.38 1.31 15.01
N VAL A 269 -2.95 1.47 13.82
CA VAL A 269 -2.36 1.00 12.56
C VAL A 269 -2.65 2.01 11.48
N ALA A 270 -1.68 2.22 10.59
CA ALA A 270 -1.86 2.95 9.37
C ALA A 270 -1.56 2.06 8.15
N ILE A 271 -2.37 2.22 7.09
CA ILE A 271 -2.12 1.65 5.77
C ILE A 271 -1.97 2.82 4.80
N ARG A 272 -0.75 2.99 4.27
CA ARG A 272 -0.45 3.96 3.23
C ARG A 272 -0.61 3.28 1.87
N MET A 273 -1.47 3.84 1.02
CA MET A 273 -1.56 3.40 -0.37
C MET A 273 -0.53 4.12 -1.24
N SER A 274 -0.17 3.48 -2.34
CA SER A 274 0.54 4.07 -3.48
C SER A 274 -0.34 3.82 -4.70
N ASP A 275 -1.05 4.86 -5.11
CA ASP A 275 -2.24 4.80 -5.96
C ASP A 275 -3.28 3.81 -5.39
N SER A 276 -3.57 2.74 -6.12
CA SER A 276 -4.53 1.70 -5.73
C SER A 276 -3.92 0.49 -5.02
N LYS A 277 -2.61 0.52 -4.73
CA LYS A 277 -1.86 -0.60 -4.12
C LYS A 277 -1.42 -0.28 -2.71
N ILE A 278 -1.29 -1.30 -1.88
CA ILE A 278 -0.74 -1.13 -0.54
C ILE A 278 0.75 -0.82 -0.66
N GLY A 279 1.13 0.39 -0.24
CA GLY A 279 2.53 0.81 -0.17
C GLY A 279 3.19 0.35 1.13
N GLU A 280 2.50 0.54 2.26
CA GLU A 280 3.04 0.23 3.59
C GLU A 280 1.94 0.02 4.62
N VAL A 281 2.11 -0.96 5.50
CA VAL A 281 1.32 -1.16 6.72
C VAL A 281 2.24 -0.96 7.91
N ARG A 282 1.86 -0.09 8.84
CA ARG A 282 2.65 0.22 10.03
C ARG A 282 1.79 0.30 11.28
N GLY A 283 2.31 -0.22 12.37
CA GLY A 283 1.70 -0.12 13.69
C GLY A 283 2.44 0.85 14.60
N ILE A 284 1.97 0.93 15.84
CA ILE A 284 2.49 1.86 16.86
C ILE A 284 3.57 1.26 17.78
N ALA A 285 3.96 -0.01 17.57
CA ALA A 285 4.99 -0.69 18.34
C ALA A 285 6.41 -0.38 17.82
N LYS A 286 7.43 -0.95 18.47
CA LYS A 286 8.86 -0.72 18.15
C LYS A 286 9.13 -0.92 16.65
N GLU A 287 9.93 -0.04 16.05
CA GLU A 287 10.22 -0.05 14.60
C GLU A 287 8.96 0.01 13.72
N GLN A 288 7.88 0.60 14.25
CA GLN A 288 6.57 0.71 13.60
C GLN A 288 5.92 -0.65 13.29
N ASN A 289 6.27 -1.69 14.05
CA ASN A 289 5.59 -2.98 13.99
C ASN A 289 4.14 -2.87 14.49
N LEU A 290 3.32 -3.85 14.14
CA LEU A 290 1.98 -4.03 14.72
C LEU A 290 2.11 -4.33 16.22
N ASP A 291 1.16 -3.81 17.00
CA ASP A 291 1.03 -4.25 18.39
C ASP A 291 0.50 -5.70 18.46
N PRO A 292 0.70 -6.41 19.59
CA PRO A 292 0.38 -7.85 19.68
C PRO A 292 -1.10 -8.21 19.48
N TYR A 293 -2.02 -7.25 19.56
CA TYR A 293 -3.46 -7.51 19.62
C TYR A 293 -4.18 -7.15 18.30
N ILE A 294 -3.60 -6.26 17.49
CA ILE A 294 -4.30 -5.69 16.33
C ILE A 294 -4.21 -6.52 15.04
N GLY A 295 -3.45 -7.62 15.05
CA GLY A 295 -3.14 -8.41 13.85
C GLY A 295 -4.38 -8.87 13.05
N GLU A 296 -5.43 -9.35 13.72
CA GLU A 296 -6.66 -9.81 13.03
C GLU A 296 -7.46 -8.67 12.39
N VAL A 297 -7.43 -7.47 12.98
CA VAL A 297 -8.05 -6.26 12.41
C VAL A 297 -7.35 -5.88 11.11
N VAL A 298 -6.02 -5.95 11.08
CA VAL A 298 -5.21 -5.68 9.88
C VAL A 298 -5.46 -6.74 8.82
N LYS A 299 -5.38 -8.02 9.17
CA LYS A 299 -5.61 -9.14 8.24
C LYS A 299 -6.99 -9.06 7.58
N SER A 300 -8.02 -8.70 8.35
CA SER A 300 -9.37 -8.51 7.82
C SER A 300 -9.42 -7.35 6.83
N LYS A 301 -8.78 -6.22 7.17
CA LYS A 301 -8.72 -5.05 6.28
C LYS A 301 -7.94 -5.33 4.99
N LEU A 302 -6.87 -6.12 5.06
CA LEU A 302 -6.04 -6.46 3.90
C LEU A 302 -6.83 -7.23 2.82
N LYS A 303 -7.84 -8.02 3.20
CA LYS A 303 -8.71 -8.74 2.25
C LYS A 303 -9.56 -7.81 1.38
N GLU A 304 -9.80 -6.57 1.83
CA GLU A 304 -10.55 -5.58 1.06
C GLU A 304 -9.72 -4.98 -0.08
N PHE A 305 -8.39 -5.16 -0.08
CA PHE A 305 -7.52 -4.64 -1.13
C PHE A 305 -7.14 -5.74 -2.14
N PRO A 306 -7.19 -5.45 -3.46
CA PRO A 306 -6.85 -6.42 -4.49
C PRO A 306 -5.44 -7.02 -4.36
N ASP A 307 -4.49 -6.25 -3.82
CA ASP A 307 -3.10 -6.68 -3.61
C ASP A 307 -2.78 -7.10 -2.17
N GLY A 308 -3.77 -7.23 -1.28
CA GLY A 308 -3.60 -7.56 0.13
C GLY A 308 -2.86 -8.87 0.39
N ALA A 309 -3.32 -9.98 -0.21
CA ALA A 309 -2.67 -11.28 -0.06
C ALA A 309 -1.21 -11.28 -0.57
N LYS A 310 -0.95 -10.51 -1.64
CA LYS A 310 0.40 -10.34 -2.20
C LYS A 310 1.28 -9.51 -1.26
N TYR A 311 0.73 -8.44 -0.67
CA TYR A 311 1.42 -7.62 0.31
C TYR A 311 1.84 -8.45 1.54
N GLU A 312 0.92 -9.23 2.11
CA GLU A 312 1.20 -10.11 3.27
C GLU A 312 2.31 -11.12 2.96
N LYS A 313 2.31 -11.68 1.75
CA LYS A 313 3.37 -12.58 1.31
C LYS A 313 4.72 -11.86 1.25
N LYS A 314 4.77 -10.67 0.65
CA LYS A 314 6.01 -9.88 0.56
C LYS A 314 6.58 -9.54 1.94
N GLU A 315 5.74 -9.08 2.87
CA GLU A 315 6.18 -8.76 4.22
C GLU A 315 6.79 -9.97 4.92
N ARG A 316 6.09 -11.12 4.88
CA ARG A 316 6.56 -12.37 5.48
C ARG A 316 7.87 -12.86 4.86
N ASP A 317 7.97 -12.83 3.53
CA ASP A 317 9.15 -13.25 2.80
C ASP A 317 10.35 -12.35 3.14
N MET A 318 10.16 -11.02 3.17
CA MET A 318 11.22 -10.06 3.51
C MET A 318 11.68 -10.14 4.96
N LYS A 319 10.75 -10.38 5.88
CA LYS A 319 11.08 -10.64 7.29
C LYS A 319 11.92 -11.91 7.42
N LYS A 320 11.51 -13.00 6.77
CA LYS A 320 12.25 -14.27 6.81
C LYS A 320 13.64 -14.16 6.16
N LEU A 321 13.74 -13.48 5.01
CA LEU A 321 15.01 -13.24 4.34
C LEU A 321 15.95 -12.39 5.21
N THR A 322 15.42 -11.37 5.88
CA THR A 322 16.18 -10.53 6.81
C THR A 322 16.69 -11.31 8.03
N GLU A 323 15.89 -12.25 8.57
CA GLU A 323 16.34 -13.16 9.62
C GLU A 323 17.49 -14.06 9.15
N ILE A 324 17.39 -14.65 7.95
CA ILE A 324 18.44 -15.49 7.36
C ILE A 324 19.72 -14.70 7.12
N ASP A 325 19.61 -13.47 6.61
CA ASP A 325 20.74 -12.56 6.39
C ASP A 325 21.45 -12.21 7.71
N LYS A 326 20.67 -11.92 8.77
CA LYS A 326 21.21 -11.69 10.12
C LYS A 326 21.93 -12.93 10.68
N LYS A 327 21.40 -14.14 10.48
CA LYS A 327 22.06 -15.40 10.86
C LYS A 327 23.38 -15.56 10.12
N LYS A 328 23.38 -15.32 8.81
CA LYS A 328 24.57 -15.40 7.95
C LYS A 328 25.66 -14.42 8.39
N ALA A 329 25.29 -13.17 8.70
CA ALA A 329 26.22 -12.15 9.20
C ALA A 329 26.87 -12.53 10.54
N LYS A 330 26.16 -13.29 11.38
CA LYS A 330 26.66 -13.81 12.66
C LYS A 330 27.42 -15.14 12.54
N GLY A 331 27.45 -15.75 11.34
CA GLY A 331 28.04 -17.08 11.13
C GLY A 331 27.23 -18.23 11.72
N GLU A 332 25.94 -18.03 11.99
CA GLU A 332 25.04 -19.09 12.48
C GLU A 332 24.66 -20.06 11.35
N GLU A 333 24.43 -21.33 11.69
CA GLU A 333 23.98 -22.34 10.73
C GLU A 333 22.53 -22.10 10.30
N LEU A 334 22.25 -22.31 9.01
CA LEU A 334 20.89 -22.22 8.46
C LEU A 334 20.16 -23.54 8.67
N THR A 335 18.93 -23.45 9.15
CA THR A 335 18.06 -24.62 9.36
C THR A 335 17.53 -25.16 8.03
N LYS A 336 16.92 -26.36 8.05
CA LYS A 336 16.23 -26.93 6.88
C LYS A 336 15.16 -26.00 6.32
N ASP A 337 14.42 -25.30 7.17
CA ASP A 337 13.38 -24.36 6.76
C ASP A 337 13.99 -23.10 6.13
N ASP A 338 15.11 -22.60 6.71
CA ASP A 338 15.85 -21.47 6.13
C ASP A 338 16.37 -21.82 4.72
N LEU A 339 16.92 -23.03 4.53
CA LEU A 339 17.42 -23.48 3.24
C LEU A 339 16.29 -23.74 2.24
N THR A 340 15.19 -24.35 2.67
CA THR A 340 14.00 -24.57 1.81
C THR A 340 13.45 -23.24 1.28
N PHE A 341 13.37 -22.22 2.14
CA PHE A 341 13.00 -20.86 1.78
C PHE A 341 14.02 -20.21 0.85
N LEU A 342 15.31 -20.23 1.20
CA LEU A 342 16.40 -19.61 0.43
C LEU A 342 16.52 -20.19 -0.99
N TYR A 343 16.38 -21.51 -1.13
CA TYR A 343 16.36 -22.21 -2.42
C TYR A 343 14.98 -22.15 -3.12
N GLN A 344 14.00 -21.47 -2.54
CA GLN A 344 12.69 -21.20 -3.13
C GLN A 344 11.98 -22.48 -3.61
N LEU A 345 12.09 -23.57 -2.84
CA LEU A 345 11.58 -24.89 -3.23
C LEU A 345 10.06 -25.02 -3.16
N ASP A 346 9.42 -24.21 -2.31
CA ASP A 346 7.97 -24.19 -2.11
C ASP A 346 7.30 -23.01 -2.84
N SER A 347 7.91 -21.83 -2.80
CA SER A 347 7.43 -20.63 -3.50
C SER A 347 8.58 -19.66 -3.77
N ARG A 348 8.38 -18.70 -4.71
CA ARG A 348 9.30 -17.57 -4.87
C ARG A 348 9.37 -16.73 -3.60
N ILE A 349 10.54 -16.14 -3.36
CA ILE A 349 10.68 -15.02 -2.43
C ILE A 349 10.22 -13.77 -3.17
N GLU A 350 9.24 -13.06 -2.61
CA GLU A 350 8.75 -11.81 -3.17
C GLU A 350 9.13 -10.63 -2.29
N GLY A 351 9.75 -9.60 -2.87
CA GLY A 351 10.05 -8.33 -2.22
C GLY A 351 9.21 -7.18 -2.72
N PHE A 352 9.43 -5.98 -2.17
CA PHE A 352 8.79 -4.75 -2.64
C PHE A 352 9.51 -4.12 -3.86
N GLY A 353 10.70 -4.62 -4.23
CA GLY A 353 11.43 -4.23 -5.43
C GLY A 353 10.94 -4.87 -6.74
N TYR A 354 11.58 -4.48 -7.83
CA TYR A 354 11.24 -4.91 -9.20
C TYR A 354 11.83 -6.26 -9.61
N GLY A 355 12.89 -6.70 -8.93
CA GLY A 355 13.65 -7.91 -9.27
C GLY A 355 13.76 -8.89 -8.11
N GLU A 356 14.53 -9.96 -8.33
CA GLU A 356 14.90 -10.87 -7.24
C GLU A 356 15.78 -10.13 -6.22
N ASP A 357 15.58 -10.45 -4.94
CA ASP A 357 16.35 -9.83 -3.88
C ASP A 357 17.81 -10.30 -3.93
N PRO A 358 18.79 -9.38 -4.03
CA PRO A 358 20.21 -9.72 -4.21
C PRO A 358 20.77 -10.56 -3.04
N ARG A 359 20.19 -10.44 -1.83
CA ARG A 359 20.61 -11.24 -0.66
C ARG A 359 20.50 -12.73 -0.93
N THR A 360 19.54 -13.17 -1.74
CA THR A 360 19.38 -14.59 -2.07
C THR A 360 20.61 -15.16 -2.79
N GLU A 361 21.15 -14.44 -3.79
CA GLU A 361 22.38 -14.81 -4.48
C GLU A 361 23.59 -14.69 -3.55
N GLU A 362 23.71 -13.61 -2.79
CA GLU A 362 24.84 -13.38 -1.89
C GLU A 362 24.96 -14.45 -0.80
N ILE A 363 23.85 -14.86 -0.21
CA ILE A 363 23.82 -15.87 0.85
C ILE A 363 24.09 -17.27 0.27
N THR A 364 23.59 -17.56 -0.94
CA THR A 364 23.82 -18.84 -1.63
C THR A 364 25.23 -18.94 -2.22
N LYS A 365 25.88 -17.82 -2.52
CA LYS A 365 27.25 -17.77 -3.07
C LYS A 365 28.25 -18.44 -2.12
N GLY A 366 28.93 -19.47 -2.61
CA GLY A 366 29.91 -20.25 -1.84
C GLY A 366 29.32 -21.39 -1.01
N ARG A 367 27.99 -21.59 -1.05
CA ARG A 367 27.37 -22.78 -0.45
C ARG A 367 27.52 -24.01 -1.36
N LYS A 368 27.51 -25.21 -0.75
CA LYS A 368 27.49 -26.48 -1.48
C LYS A 368 26.06 -26.86 -1.79
N ILE A 369 25.53 -26.31 -2.89
CA ILE A 369 24.10 -26.41 -3.25
C ILE A 369 23.60 -27.86 -3.25
N LYS A 370 24.33 -28.82 -3.82
CA LYS A 370 23.89 -30.23 -3.82
C LYS A 370 23.79 -30.84 -2.42
N ALA A 371 24.74 -30.54 -1.54
CA ALA A 371 24.71 -31.00 -0.15
C ALA A 371 23.52 -30.39 0.61
N ASP A 372 23.27 -29.09 0.42
CA ASP A 372 22.11 -28.43 1.01
C ASP A 372 20.80 -29.04 0.50
N LEU A 373 20.66 -29.18 -0.84
CA LEU A 373 19.50 -29.81 -1.48
C LEU A 373 19.30 -31.26 -1.02
N SER A 374 20.38 -32.03 -0.86
CA SER A 374 20.33 -33.40 -0.34
C SER A 374 19.76 -33.42 1.08
N SER A 375 20.24 -32.53 1.96
CA SER A 375 19.76 -32.44 3.35
C SER A 375 18.28 -32.05 3.46
N ILE A 376 17.77 -31.23 2.54
CA ILE A 376 16.37 -30.76 2.60
C ILE A 376 15.40 -31.68 1.86
N THR A 377 15.82 -32.30 0.75
CA THR A 377 14.96 -33.15 -0.10
C THR A 377 15.04 -34.64 0.24
N GLY A 378 16.16 -35.10 0.79
CA GLY A 378 16.44 -36.52 1.05
C GLY A 378 17.03 -37.29 -0.14
N TYR A 379 17.16 -36.68 -1.32
CA TYR A 379 17.88 -37.28 -2.45
C TYR A 379 19.39 -37.28 -2.22
N LEU A 380 20.10 -38.27 -2.76
CA LEU A 380 21.57 -38.27 -2.72
C LEU A 380 22.13 -37.18 -3.63
N GLU A 381 23.35 -36.69 -3.37
CA GLU A 381 23.96 -35.63 -4.18
C GLU A 381 24.11 -36.03 -5.67
N GLU A 382 24.37 -37.30 -5.95
CA GLU A 382 24.45 -37.87 -7.28
C GLU A 382 23.10 -38.00 -7.99
N GLU A 383 21.98 -37.99 -7.26
CA GLU A 383 20.62 -38.02 -7.79
C GLU A 383 20.08 -36.61 -8.09
N ILE A 384 20.85 -35.57 -7.71
CA ILE A 384 20.50 -34.16 -7.82
C ILE A 384 21.26 -33.53 -9.00
N SER A 385 20.51 -32.86 -9.87
CA SER A 385 21.06 -31.95 -10.89
C SER A 385 20.76 -30.49 -10.53
N ILE A 386 21.72 -29.59 -10.75
CA ILE A 386 21.58 -28.14 -10.44
C ILE A 386 21.90 -27.23 -11.62
N GLY A 387 22.30 -27.82 -12.76
CA GLY A 387 22.78 -27.12 -13.93
C GLY A 387 21.90 -27.34 -15.17
N THR A 388 22.53 -27.65 -16.29
CA THR A 388 21.89 -27.66 -17.62
C THR A 388 20.95 -28.85 -17.85
N GLU A 389 20.14 -28.77 -18.91
CA GLU A 389 19.43 -29.92 -19.49
C GLU A 389 20.31 -31.16 -19.58
N LYS A 390 21.58 -31.03 -20.00
CA LYS A 390 22.49 -32.16 -20.14
C LYS A 390 22.74 -32.88 -18.81
N GLU A 391 22.88 -32.15 -17.71
CA GLU A 391 23.05 -32.74 -16.38
C GLU A 391 21.74 -33.38 -15.91
N ALA A 392 20.62 -32.69 -16.07
CA ALA A 392 19.29 -33.21 -15.71
C ALA A 392 18.97 -34.52 -16.45
N MET A 393 19.45 -34.64 -17.68
CA MET A 393 19.29 -35.82 -18.53
C MET A 393 20.40 -36.85 -18.32
N CYS A 394 21.16 -36.85 -17.21
CA CYS A 394 22.08 -37.94 -16.86
C CYS A 394 21.36 -39.14 -16.23
N GLU A 395 22.00 -40.31 -16.22
CA GLU A 395 21.45 -41.51 -15.58
C GLU A 395 21.52 -41.39 -14.06
N GLY A 396 20.48 -41.85 -13.36
CA GLY A 396 20.36 -41.77 -11.91
C GLY A 396 19.76 -40.46 -11.36
N ILE A 397 19.56 -39.43 -12.18
CA ILE A 397 18.96 -38.16 -11.73
C ILE A 397 17.46 -38.34 -11.44
N LYS A 398 17.06 -37.95 -10.23
CA LYS A 398 15.66 -37.98 -9.76
C LYS A 398 15.15 -36.59 -9.39
N PHE A 399 16.02 -35.66 -9.03
CA PHE A 399 15.67 -34.29 -8.68
C PHE A 399 16.42 -33.27 -9.54
N HIS A 400 15.69 -32.28 -10.04
CA HIS A 400 16.25 -31.15 -10.76
C HIS A 400 16.00 -29.83 -10.02
N TYR A 401 17.08 -29.14 -9.67
CA TYR A 401 17.04 -27.79 -9.15
C TYR A 401 17.03 -26.75 -10.27
N GLY A 402 16.06 -25.84 -10.25
CA GLY A 402 15.87 -24.84 -11.29
C GLY A 402 14.89 -25.26 -12.39
N GLY A 403 14.78 -24.39 -13.40
CA GLY A 403 13.86 -24.57 -14.52
C GLY A 403 14.47 -25.37 -15.66
N LEU A 404 13.64 -26.20 -16.30
CA LEU A 404 14.03 -27.09 -17.38
C LEU A 404 13.20 -26.80 -18.63
N ARG A 405 13.86 -26.53 -19.76
CA ARG A 405 13.22 -26.37 -21.06
C ARG A 405 13.72 -27.46 -21.99
N LEU A 406 12.82 -28.27 -22.56
CA LEU A 406 13.18 -29.38 -23.43
C LEU A 406 12.51 -29.21 -24.80
N TYR A 407 13.31 -29.28 -25.85
CA TYR A 407 12.84 -29.19 -27.24
C TYR A 407 13.03 -30.50 -28.02
N LYS A 408 13.88 -31.42 -27.53
CA LYS A 408 14.23 -32.66 -28.22
C LYS A 408 13.45 -33.84 -27.62
N ILE A 409 12.82 -34.65 -28.48
CA ILE A 409 12.06 -35.83 -28.08
C ILE A 409 12.90 -36.83 -27.26
N GLU A 410 14.17 -37.02 -27.62
CA GLU A 410 15.09 -37.90 -26.88
C GLU A 410 15.25 -37.48 -25.41
N SER A 411 15.35 -36.17 -25.14
CA SER A 411 15.40 -35.61 -23.79
C SER A 411 14.07 -35.85 -23.05
N ILE A 412 12.94 -35.70 -23.73
CA ILE A 412 11.59 -35.89 -23.15
C ILE A 412 11.42 -37.33 -22.64
N ASN A 413 11.92 -38.33 -23.37
CA ASN A 413 11.84 -39.74 -22.95
C ASN A 413 12.59 -40.05 -21.64
N ARG A 414 13.52 -39.19 -21.23
CA ARG A 414 14.25 -39.33 -19.96
C ARG A 414 13.54 -38.69 -18.77
N LEU A 415 12.54 -37.82 -19.00
CA LEU A 415 11.75 -37.20 -17.92
C LEU A 415 11.11 -38.22 -16.98
N LYS A 416 10.78 -39.41 -17.47
CA LYS A 416 10.19 -40.50 -16.68
C LYS A 416 11.03 -40.94 -15.46
N PHE A 417 12.31 -40.60 -15.42
CA PHE A 417 13.21 -40.90 -14.31
C PHE A 417 13.33 -39.74 -13.30
N ILE A 418 12.92 -38.53 -13.69
CA ILE A 418 12.92 -37.37 -12.82
C ILE A 418 11.60 -37.36 -12.05
N GLU A 419 11.68 -37.47 -10.73
CA GLU A 419 10.54 -37.50 -9.83
C GLU A 419 10.05 -36.08 -9.50
N ARG A 420 10.99 -35.13 -9.34
CA ARG A 420 10.68 -33.75 -8.95
C ARG A 420 11.57 -32.72 -9.67
N ILE A 421 10.93 -31.66 -10.14
CA ILE A 421 11.58 -30.44 -10.63
C ILE A 421 11.18 -29.30 -9.69
N SER A 422 12.14 -28.53 -9.19
CA SER A 422 11.84 -27.37 -8.33
C SER A 422 11.43 -26.12 -9.11
N GLY A 423 11.94 -25.94 -10.34
CA GLY A 423 11.56 -24.84 -11.22
C GLY A 423 10.41 -25.17 -12.16
N SER A 424 10.34 -24.42 -13.28
CA SER A 424 9.34 -24.65 -14.32
C SER A 424 9.81 -25.70 -15.32
N LEU A 425 8.89 -26.48 -15.89
CA LEU A 425 9.13 -27.37 -17.01
C LEU A 425 8.43 -26.81 -18.26
N SER A 426 9.16 -26.58 -19.35
CA SER A 426 8.59 -26.22 -20.66
C SER A 426 8.90 -27.30 -21.68
N LEU A 427 7.82 -27.83 -22.29
CA LEU A 427 7.83 -28.79 -23.39
C LEU A 427 7.05 -28.20 -24.58
N ASP A 428 7.27 -26.92 -24.88
CA ASP A 428 6.45 -26.17 -25.85
C ASP A 428 6.56 -26.69 -27.29
N GLY A 429 7.58 -27.50 -27.60
CA GLY A 429 7.71 -28.19 -28.88
C GLY A 429 6.95 -29.53 -28.98
N LEU A 430 6.30 -29.98 -27.91
CA LEU A 430 5.62 -31.27 -27.88
C LEU A 430 4.21 -31.17 -28.45
N GLU A 431 3.93 -31.85 -29.57
CA GLU A 431 2.62 -31.81 -30.24
C GLU A 431 1.64 -32.90 -29.76
N SER A 432 2.14 -33.95 -29.10
CA SER A 432 1.36 -35.09 -28.60
C SER A 432 1.87 -35.56 -27.24
N ALA A 433 0.96 -35.90 -26.32
CA ALA A 433 1.28 -36.44 -25.00
C ALA A 433 1.49 -37.96 -25.00
N LYS A 434 1.44 -38.61 -26.17
CA LYS A 434 1.65 -40.06 -26.27
C LYS A 434 3.02 -40.46 -25.70
N ASP A 435 3.01 -41.45 -24.81
CA ASP A 435 4.19 -41.97 -24.10
C ASP A 435 4.89 -40.95 -23.17
N LEU A 436 4.31 -39.75 -22.98
CA LEU A 436 4.83 -38.74 -22.06
C LEU A 436 4.65 -39.20 -20.61
N LYS A 437 5.73 -39.15 -19.83
CA LYS A 437 5.68 -39.34 -18.38
C LYS A 437 6.30 -38.13 -17.71
N LEU A 438 5.44 -37.32 -17.10
CA LEU A 438 5.85 -36.12 -16.38
C LEU A 438 6.35 -36.47 -14.97
N PRO A 439 7.24 -35.64 -14.40
CA PRO A 439 7.58 -35.72 -12.98
C PRO A 439 6.33 -35.56 -12.11
N LYS A 440 6.35 -36.16 -10.92
CA LYS A 440 5.23 -36.07 -9.97
C LYS A 440 5.01 -34.66 -9.46
N ILE A 441 6.10 -33.92 -9.26
CA ILE A 441 6.07 -32.56 -8.69
C ILE A 441 6.85 -31.61 -9.59
N ILE A 442 6.21 -30.51 -9.97
CA ILE A 442 6.82 -29.36 -10.64
C ILE A 442 6.61 -28.14 -9.73
N GLY A 443 7.70 -27.62 -9.16
CA GLY A 443 7.66 -26.59 -8.13
C GLY A 443 7.21 -25.22 -8.63
N ARG A 444 7.37 -24.95 -9.94
CA ARG A 444 6.82 -23.74 -10.58
C ARG A 444 5.78 -24.11 -11.63
N GLY A 445 5.97 -23.68 -12.88
CA GLY A 445 4.98 -23.88 -13.93
C GLY A 445 5.27 -25.03 -14.88
N LEU A 446 4.23 -25.58 -15.47
CA LEU A 446 4.29 -26.53 -16.58
C LEU A 446 3.74 -25.86 -17.84
N SER A 447 4.54 -25.83 -18.90
CA SER A 447 4.15 -25.28 -20.19
C SER A 447 4.18 -26.35 -21.28
N LEU A 448 3.02 -26.57 -21.90
CA LEU A 448 2.79 -27.54 -22.98
C LEU A 448 2.16 -26.83 -24.19
N ARG A 449 2.68 -25.66 -24.58
CA ARG A 449 2.10 -24.81 -25.64
C ARG A 449 2.08 -25.46 -27.03
N GLY A 450 2.82 -26.53 -27.26
CA GLY A 450 2.78 -27.28 -28.52
C GLY A 450 1.59 -28.24 -28.60
N LEU A 451 1.03 -28.63 -27.44
CA LEU A 451 0.11 -29.75 -27.34
C LEU A 451 -1.28 -29.35 -27.87
N ARG A 452 -1.81 -30.14 -28.80
CA ARG A 452 -3.10 -29.86 -29.45
C ARG A 452 -4.26 -30.68 -28.89
N PHE A 453 -3.95 -31.84 -28.30
CA PHE A 453 -4.90 -32.80 -27.77
C PHE A 453 -4.40 -33.33 -26.43
N ALA A 454 -5.30 -33.48 -25.45
CA ALA A 454 -4.96 -33.97 -24.11
C ALA A 454 -4.97 -35.51 -24.01
N GLU A 455 -5.25 -36.24 -25.10
CA GLU A 455 -5.28 -37.70 -25.09
C GLU A 455 -3.93 -38.28 -24.61
N GLY A 456 -3.99 -39.11 -23.57
CA GLY A 456 -2.81 -39.72 -22.94
C GLY A 456 -2.02 -38.79 -22.01
N LEU A 457 -2.46 -37.55 -21.79
CA LEU A 457 -1.81 -36.62 -20.86
C LEU A 457 -2.17 -36.96 -19.40
N GLU A 458 -1.15 -37.31 -18.62
CA GLU A 458 -1.23 -37.41 -17.16
C GLU A 458 -0.45 -36.25 -16.56
N LEU A 459 -1.15 -35.31 -15.91
CA LEU A 459 -0.54 -34.17 -15.27
C LEU A 459 0.13 -34.55 -13.93
N PRO A 460 1.17 -33.82 -13.50
CA PRO A 460 1.80 -33.98 -12.19
C PRO A 460 0.79 -33.92 -11.03
N GLU A 461 1.10 -34.61 -9.93
CA GLU A 461 0.34 -34.53 -8.68
C GLU A 461 0.31 -33.09 -8.13
N LYS A 462 1.40 -32.32 -8.33
CA LYS A 462 1.51 -30.92 -7.92
C LYS A 462 2.22 -30.06 -8.96
N ILE A 463 1.60 -28.92 -9.30
CA ILE A 463 2.18 -27.82 -10.08
C ILE A 463 2.10 -26.55 -9.22
N GLY A 464 3.23 -25.95 -8.88
CA GLY A 464 3.28 -24.88 -7.88
C GLY A 464 2.81 -23.50 -8.35
N GLU A 465 3.04 -23.16 -9.62
CA GLU A 465 2.69 -21.85 -10.19
C GLU A 465 1.64 -22.01 -11.30
N HIS A 466 2.06 -22.05 -12.57
CA HIS A 466 1.15 -21.97 -13.72
C HIS A 466 1.06 -23.28 -14.50
N LEU A 467 -0.10 -23.54 -15.09
CA LEU A 467 -0.29 -24.60 -16.09
C LEU A 467 -0.73 -23.96 -17.42
N ASP A 468 0.11 -24.10 -18.43
CA ASP A 468 -0.14 -23.56 -19.77
C ASP A 468 -0.43 -24.69 -20.76
N LEU A 469 -1.71 -24.76 -21.12
CA LEU A 469 -2.31 -25.65 -22.10
C LEU A 469 -3.02 -24.82 -23.19
N SER A 470 -2.53 -23.59 -23.43
CA SER A 470 -3.16 -22.56 -24.25
C SER A 470 -3.42 -22.97 -25.70
N SER A 471 -2.86 -24.07 -26.17
CA SER A 471 -2.94 -24.57 -27.55
C SER A 471 -3.86 -25.76 -27.76
N LEU A 472 -4.47 -26.28 -26.69
CA LEU A 472 -5.43 -27.39 -26.79
C LEU A 472 -6.65 -26.97 -27.62
N LYS A 473 -7.09 -27.88 -28.49
CA LYS A 473 -8.28 -27.68 -29.33
C LYS A 473 -9.56 -28.21 -28.69
N SER A 474 -9.43 -29.11 -27.72
CA SER A 474 -10.51 -29.76 -26.98
C SER A 474 -10.03 -30.11 -25.57
N ALA A 475 -10.96 -30.11 -24.60
CA ALA A 475 -10.73 -30.57 -23.24
C ALA A 475 -10.98 -32.09 -23.07
N GLU A 476 -11.37 -32.79 -24.14
CA GLU A 476 -11.60 -34.24 -24.09
C GLU A 476 -10.37 -35.00 -23.57
N GLY A 477 -10.58 -35.84 -22.56
CA GLY A 477 -9.52 -36.61 -21.91
C GLY A 477 -8.64 -35.83 -20.92
N LEU A 478 -8.81 -34.51 -20.81
CA LEU A 478 -8.05 -33.67 -19.87
C LEU A 478 -8.51 -33.91 -18.43
N LYS A 479 -7.54 -34.19 -17.55
CA LYS A 479 -7.75 -34.24 -16.10
C LYS A 479 -6.83 -33.23 -15.44
N LEU A 480 -7.40 -32.14 -14.96
CA LEU A 480 -6.67 -31.09 -14.25
C LEU A 480 -6.41 -31.51 -12.79
N PRO A 481 -5.33 -30.98 -12.16
CA PRO A 481 -5.13 -31.14 -10.72
C PRO A 481 -6.24 -30.46 -9.92
N GLU A 482 -6.42 -30.84 -8.65
CA GLU A 482 -7.44 -30.29 -7.75
C GLU A 482 -7.31 -28.77 -7.53
N ALA A 483 -6.09 -28.24 -7.64
CA ALA A 483 -5.80 -26.82 -7.54
C ALA A 483 -4.66 -26.39 -8.50
N VAL A 484 -4.72 -25.14 -8.96
CA VAL A 484 -3.64 -24.48 -9.71
C VAL A 484 -3.25 -23.18 -9.00
N GLY A 485 -1.96 -23.00 -8.74
CA GLY A 485 -1.43 -21.95 -7.88
C GLY A 485 -1.64 -20.53 -8.43
N THR A 486 -1.03 -20.20 -9.58
CA THR A 486 -0.99 -18.81 -10.08
C THR A 486 -1.76 -18.58 -11.36
N SER A 487 -1.81 -19.55 -12.28
CA SER A 487 -2.62 -19.39 -13.49
C SER A 487 -2.87 -20.69 -14.24
N LEU A 488 -4.06 -20.80 -14.82
CA LEU A 488 -4.44 -21.85 -15.75
C LEU A 488 -4.77 -21.22 -17.11
N ASP A 489 -4.03 -21.59 -18.15
CA ASP A 489 -4.27 -21.11 -19.51
C ASP A 489 -4.80 -22.23 -20.41
N LEU A 490 -6.05 -22.06 -20.85
CA LEU A 490 -6.79 -22.92 -21.77
C LEU A 490 -7.39 -22.09 -22.91
N SER A 491 -6.75 -20.97 -23.25
CA SER A 491 -7.30 -19.91 -24.09
C SER A 491 -7.74 -20.34 -25.49
N SER A 492 -7.19 -21.41 -26.08
CA SER A 492 -7.62 -21.91 -27.41
C SER A 492 -8.86 -22.79 -27.43
N LEU A 493 -9.38 -23.22 -26.27
CA LEU A 493 -10.60 -24.02 -26.24
C LEU A 493 -11.77 -23.22 -26.81
N LYS A 494 -12.55 -23.83 -27.71
CA LYS A 494 -13.76 -23.23 -28.30
C LYS A 494 -15.06 -23.67 -27.63
N SER A 495 -15.00 -24.76 -26.87
CA SER A 495 -16.12 -25.36 -26.13
C SER A 495 -15.62 -25.82 -24.76
N ALA A 496 -16.49 -25.75 -23.76
CA ALA A 496 -16.26 -26.27 -22.41
C ALA A 496 -16.63 -27.76 -22.28
N GLU A 497 -17.07 -28.42 -23.36
CA GLU A 497 -17.43 -29.83 -23.34
C GLU A 497 -16.27 -30.70 -22.84
N GLY A 498 -16.57 -31.54 -21.84
CA GLY A 498 -15.59 -32.42 -21.20
C GLY A 498 -14.62 -31.71 -20.23
N LEU A 499 -14.65 -30.38 -20.14
CA LEU A 499 -13.79 -29.61 -19.23
C LEU A 499 -14.28 -29.73 -17.79
N ARG A 500 -13.34 -30.06 -16.89
CA ARG A 500 -13.55 -30.01 -15.44
C ARG A 500 -12.44 -29.16 -14.84
N LEU A 501 -12.79 -27.95 -14.41
CA LEU A 501 -11.85 -27.03 -13.79
C LEU A 501 -11.53 -27.46 -12.34
N PRO A 502 -10.37 -27.04 -11.80
CA PRO A 502 -10.05 -27.18 -10.38
C PRO A 502 -11.08 -26.48 -9.50
N GLU A 503 -11.20 -26.87 -8.22
CA GLU A 503 -12.11 -26.20 -7.26
C GLU A 503 -11.72 -24.74 -7.02
N ALA A 504 -10.42 -24.45 -7.07
CA ALA A 504 -9.86 -23.11 -6.92
C ALA A 504 -8.72 -22.83 -7.89
N VAL A 505 -8.66 -21.60 -8.40
CA VAL A 505 -7.53 -21.05 -9.16
C VAL A 505 -7.01 -19.83 -8.41
N GLY A 506 -5.80 -19.95 -7.84
CA GLY A 506 -5.24 -18.91 -6.98
C GLY A 506 -4.79 -17.64 -7.71
N GLY A 507 -4.77 -17.64 -9.04
CA GLY A 507 -4.55 -16.44 -9.84
C GLY A 507 -5.39 -16.43 -11.12
N ASN A 508 -4.79 -16.32 -12.30
CA ASN A 508 -5.53 -16.05 -13.54
C ASN A 508 -6.11 -17.32 -14.19
N LEU A 509 -7.35 -17.25 -14.68
CA LEU A 509 -7.98 -18.29 -15.50
C LEU A 509 -8.27 -17.74 -16.90
N TYR A 510 -7.63 -18.32 -17.93
CA TYR A 510 -7.80 -17.91 -19.31
C TYR A 510 -8.58 -18.94 -20.12
N LEU A 511 -9.76 -18.54 -20.58
CA LEU A 511 -10.67 -19.31 -21.44
C LEU A 511 -11.13 -18.44 -22.62
N SER A 512 -10.20 -17.63 -23.14
CA SER A 512 -10.47 -16.46 -23.95
C SER A 512 -11.23 -16.74 -25.26
N ASN A 513 -11.11 -17.93 -25.85
CA ASN A 513 -11.77 -18.28 -27.12
C ASN A 513 -12.99 -19.20 -26.96
N LEU A 514 -13.50 -19.42 -25.73
CA LEU A 514 -14.77 -20.11 -25.56
C LEU A 514 -15.88 -19.29 -26.22
N LEU A 515 -16.71 -19.93 -27.04
CA LEU A 515 -17.80 -19.28 -27.76
C LEU A 515 -19.14 -19.40 -27.02
N SER A 516 -19.25 -20.34 -26.08
CA SER A 516 -20.42 -20.58 -25.25
C SER A 516 -20.01 -21.02 -23.84
N ALA A 517 -20.81 -20.66 -22.85
CA ALA A 517 -20.66 -21.10 -21.46
C ALA A 517 -21.37 -22.44 -21.18
N GLU A 518 -22.04 -23.04 -22.17
CA GLU A 518 -22.74 -24.32 -22.00
C GLU A 518 -21.81 -25.41 -21.44
N GLY A 519 -22.21 -26.00 -20.32
CA GLY A 519 -21.43 -27.05 -19.64
C GLY A 519 -20.21 -26.55 -18.86
N LEU A 520 -19.91 -25.24 -18.90
CA LEU A 520 -18.82 -24.65 -18.12
C LEU A 520 -19.21 -24.57 -16.64
N LYS A 521 -18.34 -25.08 -15.78
CA LYS A 521 -18.42 -24.89 -14.32
C LYS A 521 -17.15 -24.21 -13.86
N LEU A 522 -17.26 -22.94 -13.50
CA LEU A 522 -16.13 -22.16 -12.98
C LEU A 522 -15.81 -22.56 -11.52
N PRO A 523 -14.56 -22.34 -11.06
CA PRO A 523 -14.21 -22.49 -9.65
C PRO A 523 -15.02 -21.52 -8.77
N GLU A 524 -15.16 -21.83 -7.48
CA GLU A 524 -15.88 -20.97 -6.52
C GLU A 524 -15.21 -19.59 -6.38
N ALA A 525 -13.88 -19.54 -6.53
CA ALA A 525 -13.09 -18.31 -6.49
C ALA A 525 -11.97 -18.30 -7.53
N VAL A 526 -11.75 -17.11 -8.12
CA VAL A 526 -10.60 -16.80 -8.98
C VAL A 526 -9.80 -15.68 -8.34
N GLY A 527 -8.61 -16.01 -7.81
CA GLY A 527 -7.77 -15.04 -7.10
C GLY A 527 -7.18 -13.95 -7.99
N GLY A 528 -7.11 -14.18 -9.30
CA GLY A 528 -6.62 -13.24 -10.31
C GLY A 528 -7.69 -12.87 -11.33
N SER A 529 -7.28 -12.73 -12.59
CA SER A 529 -8.17 -12.33 -13.69
C SER A 529 -8.89 -13.53 -14.28
N LEU A 530 -10.16 -13.35 -14.63
CA LEU A 530 -10.97 -14.30 -15.39
C LEU A 530 -11.20 -13.76 -16.81
N ASP A 531 -10.72 -14.47 -17.82
CA ASP A 531 -10.82 -14.06 -19.22
C ASP A 531 -11.72 -15.00 -20.03
N LEU A 532 -12.90 -14.50 -20.37
CA LEU A 532 -13.97 -15.15 -21.12
C LEU A 532 -14.39 -14.29 -22.32
N ARG A 533 -13.42 -13.55 -22.87
CA ARG A 533 -13.69 -12.42 -23.79
C ARG A 533 -14.53 -12.76 -25.01
N SER A 534 -14.49 -13.99 -25.53
CA SER A 534 -15.20 -14.39 -26.76
C SER A 534 -16.56 -15.05 -26.53
N LEU A 535 -17.08 -15.04 -25.30
CA LEU A 535 -18.47 -15.42 -25.06
C LEU A 535 -19.40 -14.38 -25.68
N GLU A 536 -20.24 -14.81 -26.62
CA GLU A 536 -21.24 -13.95 -27.26
C GLU A 536 -22.55 -13.86 -26.45
N SER A 537 -22.79 -14.82 -25.55
CA SER A 537 -23.97 -14.91 -24.66
C SER A 537 -23.58 -15.33 -23.24
N ALA A 538 -24.36 -14.87 -22.25
CA ALA A 538 -24.21 -15.19 -20.84
C ALA A 538 -25.08 -16.39 -20.41
N GLU A 539 -25.82 -16.98 -21.35
CA GLU A 539 -26.69 -18.12 -21.06
C GLU A 539 -25.88 -19.30 -20.48
N GLY A 540 -26.30 -19.78 -19.31
CA GLY A 540 -25.62 -20.86 -18.59
C GLY A 540 -24.31 -20.47 -17.90
N LEU A 541 -23.91 -19.20 -17.94
CA LEU A 541 -22.71 -18.72 -17.26
C LEU A 541 -22.97 -18.43 -15.78
N GLU A 542 -22.32 -19.20 -14.91
CA GLU A 542 -22.27 -18.94 -13.47
C GLU A 542 -20.86 -18.46 -13.09
N LEU A 543 -20.72 -17.17 -12.80
CA LEU A 543 -19.45 -16.56 -12.38
C LEU A 543 -19.15 -16.84 -10.90
N PRO A 544 -17.86 -16.85 -10.49
CA PRO A 544 -17.48 -16.96 -9.08
C PRO A 544 -18.02 -15.77 -8.26
N GLU A 545 -18.19 -15.96 -6.95
CA GLU A 545 -18.64 -14.88 -6.04
C GLU A 545 -17.68 -13.68 -6.06
N THR A 546 -16.38 -13.95 -6.24
CA THR A 546 -15.33 -12.92 -6.30
C THR A 546 -14.33 -13.19 -7.43
N VAL A 547 -13.87 -12.10 -8.05
CA VAL A 547 -12.74 -12.09 -8.99
C VAL A 547 -11.72 -11.07 -8.48
N GLY A 548 -10.55 -11.55 -8.05
CA GLY A 548 -9.52 -10.69 -7.46
C GLY A 548 -8.84 -9.75 -8.48
N GLY A 549 -8.83 -10.12 -9.76
CA GLY A 549 -8.26 -9.35 -10.87
C GLY A 549 -9.32 -8.82 -11.84
N ASN A 550 -8.98 -8.80 -13.12
CA ASN A 550 -9.90 -8.32 -14.17
C ASN A 550 -10.94 -9.39 -14.52
N LEU A 551 -12.17 -8.97 -14.77
CA LEU A 551 -13.18 -9.80 -15.42
C LEU A 551 -13.37 -9.31 -16.86
N ASN A 552 -13.02 -10.15 -17.83
CA ASN A 552 -13.11 -9.82 -19.24
C ASN A 552 -14.20 -10.63 -19.95
N LEU A 553 -15.23 -9.92 -20.38
CA LEU A 553 -16.43 -10.39 -21.08
C LEU A 553 -16.68 -9.50 -22.30
N ASN A 554 -15.61 -9.11 -22.99
CA ASN A 554 -15.62 -8.11 -24.04
C ASN A 554 -16.70 -8.33 -25.12
N ASP A 555 -16.79 -9.53 -25.68
CA ASP A 555 -17.62 -9.81 -26.87
C ASP A 555 -19.09 -10.13 -26.52
N LEU A 556 -19.48 -10.05 -25.24
CA LEU A 556 -20.87 -10.22 -24.82
C LEU A 556 -21.75 -9.11 -25.42
N GLN A 557 -22.81 -9.50 -26.14
CA GLN A 557 -23.70 -8.55 -26.82
C GLN A 557 -24.90 -8.12 -25.95
N SER A 558 -25.32 -8.98 -25.01
CA SER A 558 -26.44 -8.76 -24.09
C SER A 558 -26.09 -9.15 -22.66
N ALA A 559 -26.60 -8.41 -21.68
CA ALA A 559 -26.47 -8.74 -20.26
C ALA A 559 -27.56 -9.68 -19.75
N GLU A 560 -28.48 -10.14 -20.61
CA GLU A 560 -29.56 -11.04 -20.21
C GLU A 560 -29.01 -12.35 -19.59
N GLY A 561 -29.47 -12.67 -18.38
CA GLY A 561 -29.03 -13.84 -17.63
C GLY A 561 -27.66 -13.71 -16.97
N LEU A 562 -26.92 -12.62 -17.21
CA LEU A 562 -25.61 -12.38 -16.61
C LEU A 562 -25.76 -12.00 -15.12
N LYS A 563 -25.12 -12.77 -14.24
CA LYS A 563 -24.94 -12.43 -12.83
C LYS A 563 -23.47 -12.17 -12.56
N LEU A 564 -23.12 -10.90 -12.35
CA LEU A 564 -21.74 -10.51 -12.05
C LEU A 564 -21.35 -10.86 -10.61
N PRO A 565 -20.05 -11.01 -10.31
CA PRO A 565 -19.55 -11.19 -8.95
C PRO A 565 -19.92 -10.00 -8.05
N GLU A 566 -19.98 -10.20 -6.73
CA GLU A 566 -20.22 -9.10 -5.77
C GLU A 566 -19.10 -8.04 -5.84
N ALA A 567 -17.87 -8.48 -6.11
CA ALA A 567 -16.70 -7.63 -6.25
C ALA A 567 -15.76 -8.06 -7.39
N VAL A 568 -15.26 -7.08 -8.13
CA VAL A 568 -14.18 -7.24 -9.12
C VAL A 568 -13.00 -6.37 -8.69
N GLY A 569 -11.91 -7.00 -8.26
CA GLY A 569 -10.73 -6.28 -7.75
C GLY A 569 -9.97 -5.49 -8.82
N GLY A 570 -10.08 -5.91 -10.08
CA GLY A 570 -9.52 -5.22 -11.25
C GLY A 570 -10.58 -4.52 -12.10
N SER A 571 -10.36 -4.54 -13.41
CA SER A 571 -11.26 -3.94 -14.41
C SER A 571 -12.35 -4.91 -14.83
N LEU A 572 -13.54 -4.38 -15.12
CA LEU A 572 -14.66 -5.06 -15.73
C LEU A 572 -14.79 -4.61 -17.19
N ASP A 573 -14.56 -5.52 -18.13
CA ASP A 573 -14.66 -5.26 -19.58
C ASP A 573 -15.90 -5.93 -20.16
N LEU A 574 -16.90 -5.11 -20.52
CA LEU A 574 -18.19 -5.48 -21.13
C LEU A 574 -18.42 -4.63 -22.39
N ARG A 575 -17.34 -4.31 -23.10
CA ARG A 575 -17.35 -3.22 -24.08
C ARG A 575 -18.31 -3.42 -25.24
N SER A 576 -18.68 -4.66 -25.60
CA SER A 576 -19.54 -4.95 -26.75
C SER A 576 -21.02 -5.05 -26.39
N LEU A 577 -21.39 -4.83 -25.12
CA LEU A 577 -22.79 -4.73 -24.74
C LEU A 577 -23.45 -3.57 -25.49
N GLU A 578 -24.55 -3.87 -26.19
CA GLU A 578 -25.32 -2.88 -26.94
C GLU A 578 -26.38 -2.19 -26.06
N SER A 579 -26.83 -2.89 -25.00
CA SER A 579 -27.80 -2.42 -24.01
C SER A 579 -27.38 -2.77 -22.58
N ALA A 580 -27.77 -1.93 -21.62
CA ALA A 580 -27.59 -2.16 -20.18
C ALA A 580 -28.82 -2.81 -19.52
N GLU A 581 -29.84 -3.20 -20.30
CA GLU A 581 -31.01 -3.90 -19.77
C GLU A 581 -30.61 -5.22 -19.09
N GLY A 582 -31.07 -5.42 -17.85
CA GLY A 582 -30.73 -6.59 -17.04
C GLY A 582 -29.32 -6.57 -16.42
N LEU A 583 -28.49 -5.55 -16.71
CA LEU A 583 -27.14 -5.44 -16.16
C LEU A 583 -27.17 -4.92 -14.72
N GLU A 584 -26.73 -5.77 -13.78
CA GLU A 584 -26.45 -5.38 -12.40
C GLU A 584 -24.93 -5.42 -12.18
N LEU A 585 -24.32 -4.25 -11.95
CA LEU A 585 -22.88 -4.14 -11.73
C LEU A 585 -22.49 -4.60 -10.31
N PRO A 586 -21.25 -5.10 -10.11
CA PRO A 586 -20.70 -5.44 -8.79
C PRO A 586 -20.81 -4.28 -7.80
N GLU A 587 -20.81 -4.50 -6.49
CA GLU A 587 -20.77 -3.38 -5.53
C GLU A 587 -19.49 -2.54 -5.69
N THR A 588 -18.38 -3.22 -6.04
CA THR A 588 -17.07 -2.59 -6.21
C THR A 588 -16.38 -3.05 -7.49
N VAL A 589 -15.81 -2.08 -8.22
CA VAL A 589 -14.89 -2.29 -9.33
C VAL A 589 -13.60 -1.54 -9.02
N GLY A 590 -12.54 -2.29 -8.71
CA GLY A 590 -11.25 -1.73 -8.28
C GLY A 590 -10.44 -1.08 -9.41
N GLY A 591 -10.75 -1.39 -10.67
CA GLY A 591 -10.12 -0.85 -11.86
C GLY A 591 -11.11 -0.12 -12.77
N ASN A 592 -10.95 -0.31 -14.08
CA ASN A 592 -11.75 0.36 -15.10
C ASN A 592 -13.09 -0.34 -15.31
N LEU A 593 -14.13 0.42 -15.65
CA LEU A 593 -15.40 -0.10 -16.16
C LEU A 593 -15.50 0.24 -17.65
N ASN A 594 -15.54 -0.77 -18.51
CA ASN A 594 -15.66 -0.56 -19.95
C ASN A 594 -17.01 -1.04 -20.50
N LEU A 595 -17.83 -0.07 -20.92
CA LEU A 595 -19.14 -0.23 -21.53
C LEU A 595 -19.23 0.59 -22.83
N SER A 596 -18.12 0.64 -23.58
CA SER A 596 -17.93 1.64 -24.63
C SER A 596 -18.91 1.56 -25.79
N SER A 597 -19.58 0.42 -26.02
CA SER A 597 -20.53 0.25 -27.14
C SER A 597 -21.99 0.47 -26.76
N LEU A 598 -22.30 0.77 -25.48
CA LEU A 598 -23.67 1.15 -25.11
C LEU A 598 -24.11 2.37 -25.90
N GLU A 599 -25.22 2.26 -26.63
CA GLU A 599 -25.80 3.37 -27.38
C GLU A 599 -26.74 4.22 -26.51
N SER A 600 -27.30 3.62 -25.45
CA SER A 600 -28.20 4.22 -24.46
C SER A 600 -27.76 3.88 -23.03
N ALA A 601 -28.01 4.79 -22.10
CA ALA A 601 -27.79 4.60 -20.66
C ALA A 601 -29.06 4.12 -19.92
N GLU A 602 -30.14 3.83 -20.65
CA GLU A 602 -31.36 3.27 -20.07
C GLU A 602 -31.06 1.93 -19.36
N GLY A 603 -31.59 1.77 -18.14
CA GLY A 603 -31.33 0.58 -17.32
C GLY A 603 -29.98 0.58 -16.59
N LEU A 604 -28.99 1.37 -17.02
CA LEU A 604 -27.66 1.40 -16.43
C LEU A 604 -27.67 2.01 -15.02
N LYS A 605 -27.24 1.22 -14.03
CA LYS A 605 -26.99 1.68 -12.66
C LYS A 605 -25.52 1.49 -12.33
N LEU A 606 -24.79 2.60 -12.29
CA LEU A 606 -23.40 2.60 -11.86
C LEU A 606 -23.28 2.43 -10.34
N THR A 607 -22.17 1.83 -9.92
CA THR A 607 -21.80 1.64 -8.52
C THR A 607 -21.40 2.99 -7.90
N GLU A 608 -21.44 3.11 -6.57
CA GLU A 608 -21.14 4.39 -5.91
C GLU A 608 -19.67 4.82 -6.11
N THR A 609 -18.76 3.86 -6.28
CA THR A 609 -17.32 4.10 -6.42
C THR A 609 -16.72 3.24 -7.52
N ILE A 610 -16.06 3.90 -8.48
CA ILE A 610 -15.19 3.27 -9.49
C ILE A 610 -13.82 3.94 -9.39
N ASN A 611 -12.80 3.15 -9.04
CA ASN A 611 -11.45 3.67 -8.77
C ASN A 611 -10.67 3.98 -10.07
N GLY A 612 -11.00 3.32 -11.18
CA GLY A 612 -10.37 3.54 -12.47
C GLY A 612 -11.17 4.42 -13.42
N ASP A 613 -10.96 4.19 -14.71
CA ASP A 613 -11.62 4.87 -15.81
C ASP A 613 -13.03 4.31 -16.07
N ILE A 614 -13.94 5.17 -16.54
CA ILE A 614 -15.27 4.78 -17.04
C ILE A 614 -15.34 5.06 -18.54
N TYR A 615 -15.61 4.03 -19.34
CA TYR A 615 -15.77 4.14 -20.79
C TYR A 615 -17.23 3.96 -21.20
N LEU A 616 -17.85 5.05 -21.67
CA LEU A 616 -19.22 5.12 -22.18
C LEU A 616 -19.25 5.86 -23.52
N SER A 617 -18.24 5.60 -24.35
CA SER A 617 -17.90 6.43 -25.51
C SER A 617 -18.94 6.48 -26.61
N SER A 618 -19.80 5.47 -26.76
CA SER A 618 -20.82 5.41 -27.82
C SER A 618 -22.17 6.00 -27.45
N LEU A 619 -22.39 6.40 -26.18
CA LEU A 619 -23.63 7.05 -25.78
C LEU A 619 -23.87 8.31 -26.61
N GLN A 620 -25.03 8.40 -27.25
CA GLN A 620 -25.43 9.58 -28.04
C GLN A 620 -26.21 10.61 -27.21
N SER A 621 -26.82 10.16 -26.11
CA SER A 621 -27.60 10.96 -25.16
C SER A 621 -27.22 10.63 -23.72
N ALA A 622 -27.35 11.61 -22.82
CA ALA A 622 -27.16 11.43 -21.37
C ALA A 622 -28.47 11.10 -20.63
N GLU A 623 -29.57 10.91 -21.36
CA GLU A 623 -30.84 10.50 -20.78
C GLU A 623 -30.71 9.17 -20.03
N GLY A 624 -31.27 9.10 -18.81
CA GLY A 624 -31.16 7.92 -17.95
C GLY A 624 -29.81 7.74 -17.25
N LEU A 625 -28.74 8.39 -17.73
CA LEU A 625 -27.38 8.21 -17.19
C LEU A 625 -27.26 8.78 -15.77
N LYS A 626 -26.86 7.93 -14.83
CA LYS A 626 -26.50 8.31 -13.46
C LYS A 626 -25.05 7.94 -13.18
N LEU A 627 -24.20 8.96 -13.15
CA LEU A 627 -22.79 8.82 -12.84
C LEU A 627 -22.57 8.82 -11.31
N PRO A 628 -21.52 8.14 -10.80
CA PRO A 628 -21.14 8.22 -9.39
C PRO A 628 -20.74 9.65 -8.99
N GLU A 629 -20.71 9.93 -7.69
CA GLU A 629 -20.29 11.26 -7.21
C GLU A 629 -18.82 11.58 -7.56
N ALA A 630 -17.98 10.55 -7.66
CA ALA A 630 -16.57 10.67 -8.02
C ALA A 630 -16.13 9.52 -8.94
N VAL A 631 -15.18 9.83 -9.84
CA VAL A 631 -14.49 8.86 -10.70
C VAL A 631 -12.99 9.00 -10.45
N GLY A 632 -12.32 7.91 -10.07
CA GLY A 632 -10.89 7.94 -9.76
C GLY A 632 -10.00 8.19 -10.98
N GLY A 633 -10.40 7.69 -12.15
CA GLY A 633 -9.69 7.86 -13.42
C GLY A 633 -10.34 8.84 -14.39
N ASN A 634 -10.24 8.52 -15.68
CA ASN A 634 -10.83 9.24 -16.80
C ASN A 634 -12.31 8.88 -16.97
N LEU A 635 -13.11 9.84 -17.45
CA LEU A 635 -14.50 9.61 -17.85
C LEU A 635 -14.65 9.89 -19.36
N TYR A 636 -15.01 8.86 -20.13
CA TYR A 636 -15.17 8.95 -21.58
C TYR A 636 -16.64 8.92 -21.98
N LEU A 637 -17.13 10.05 -22.51
CA LEU A 637 -18.48 10.27 -23.03
C LEU A 637 -18.39 10.94 -24.41
N SER A 638 -17.47 10.46 -25.24
CA SER A 638 -16.97 11.19 -26.40
C SER A 638 -18.00 11.40 -27.51
N ASN A 639 -19.06 10.59 -27.61
CA ASN A 639 -20.08 10.71 -28.65
C ASN A 639 -21.37 11.41 -28.20
N LEU A 640 -21.44 11.94 -26.97
CA LEU A 640 -22.57 12.77 -26.58
C LEU A 640 -22.61 14.02 -27.45
N LEU A 641 -23.76 14.27 -28.08
CA LEU A 641 -23.96 15.44 -28.95
C LEU A 641 -24.52 16.65 -28.18
N SER A 642 -25.20 16.39 -27.06
CA SER A 642 -25.82 17.38 -26.18
C SER A 642 -25.52 17.09 -24.71
N ALA A 643 -25.43 18.15 -23.90
CA ALA A 643 -25.28 18.06 -22.45
C ALA A 643 -26.64 18.04 -21.71
N GLU A 644 -27.75 17.99 -22.43
CA GLU A 644 -29.08 17.89 -21.83
C GLU A 644 -29.21 16.63 -20.97
N GLY A 645 -29.71 16.79 -19.74
CA GLY A 645 -29.83 15.70 -18.77
C GLY A 645 -28.51 15.24 -18.12
N LEU A 646 -27.35 15.63 -18.65
CA LEU A 646 -26.05 15.20 -18.17
C LEU A 646 -25.73 15.80 -16.79
N LYS A 647 -25.52 14.92 -15.81
CA LYS A 647 -25.00 15.29 -14.49
C LYS A 647 -23.64 14.63 -14.28
N LEU A 648 -22.59 15.43 -14.39
CA LEU A 648 -21.22 14.95 -14.20
C LEU A 648 -20.92 14.73 -12.71
N PRO A 649 -19.96 13.84 -12.40
CA PRO A 649 -19.39 13.70 -11.06
C PRO A 649 -18.87 15.04 -10.53
N LYS A 650 -18.84 15.21 -9.19
CA LYS A 650 -18.17 16.37 -8.57
C LYS A 650 -16.67 16.34 -8.84
N THR A 651 -16.09 15.14 -8.88
CA THR A 651 -14.66 14.93 -9.07
C THR A 651 -14.38 13.89 -10.15
N VAL A 652 -13.46 14.23 -11.06
CA VAL A 652 -12.85 13.31 -12.02
C VAL A 652 -11.34 13.34 -11.81
N GLY A 653 -10.73 12.21 -11.41
CA GLY A 653 -9.30 12.17 -11.11
C GLY A 653 -8.41 12.32 -12.35
N GLY A 654 -8.91 11.93 -13.52
CA GLY A 654 -8.24 12.03 -14.81
C GLY A 654 -8.87 13.04 -15.76
N ASN A 655 -8.88 12.68 -17.05
CA ASN A 655 -9.49 13.45 -18.12
C ASN A 655 -11.01 13.25 -18.19
N LEU A 656 -11.72 14.27 -18.64
CA LEU A 656 -13.13 14.18 -19.02
C LEU A 656 -13.24 14.39 -20.52
N ASN A 657 -13.67 13.37 -21.26
CA ASN A 657 -13.83 13.44 -22.71
C ASN A 657 -15.30 13.63 -23.09
N LEU A 658 -15.61 14.83 -23.60
CA LEU A 658 -16.91 15.25 -24.12
C LEU A 658 -16.75 15.86 -25.52
N SER A 659 -15.79 15.35 -26.29
CA SER A 659 -15.28 16.00 -27.49
C SER A 659 -16.34 16.27 -28.56
N SER A 660 -17.38 15.44 -28.68
CA SER A 660 -18.45 15.61 -29.69
C SER A 660 -19.60 16.52 -29.28
N LEU A 661 -19.59 17.10 -28.08
CA LEU A 661 -20.65 18.03 -27.68
C LEU A 661 -20.69 19.23 -28.63
N GLN A 662 -21.87 19.51 -29.19
CA GLN A 662 -22.06 20.58 -30.18
C GLN A 662 -22.44 21.92 -29.54
N SER A 663 -22.85 21.91 -28.27
CA SER A 663 -23.15 23.11 -27.48
C SER A 663 -22.87 22.89 -25.99
N SER A 664 -22.54 23.97 -25.29
CA SER A 664 -22.31 24.04 -23.85
C SER A 664 -23.59 24.34 -23.05
N GLU A 665 -24.73 24.47 -23.72
CA GLU A 665 -26.01 24.71 -23.08
C GLU A 665 -26.35 23.59 -22.07
N GLY A 666 -26.70 23.99 -20.84
CA GLY A 666 -26.98 23.05 -19.76
C GLY A 666 -25.75 22.39 -19.11
N LEU A 667 -24.56 22.48 -19.72
CA LEU A 667 -23.35 21.81 -19.23
C LEU A 667 -22.83 22.43 -17.91
N LYS A 668 -22.73 21.59 -16.89
CA LYS A 668 -22.06 21.91 -15.62
C LYS A 668 -20.86 21.00 -15.45
N LEU A 669 -19.67 21.59 -15.47
CA LEU A 669 -18.42 20.84 -15.32
C LEU A 669 -18.19 20.42 -13.85
N PRO A 670 -17.36 19.39 -13.60
CA PRO A 670 -16.98 18.97 -12.26
C PRO A 670 -16.34 20.11 -11.46
N GLU A 671 -16.38 20.01 -10.13
CA GLU A 671 -15.66 20.93 -9.24
C GLU A 671 -14.15 20.79 -9.45
N THR A 672 -13.69 19.56 -9.64
CA THR A 672 -12.28 19.22 -9.84
C THR A 672 -12.10 18.20 -10.97
N ALA A 673 -11.14 18.45 -11.86
CA ALA A 673 -10.64 17.49 -12.84
C ALA A 673 -9.10 17.45 -12.76
N GLY A 674 -8.51 16.27 -12.58
CA GLY A 674 -7.05 16.15 -12.53
C GLY A 674 -6.36 16.30 -13.90
N GLY A 675 -7.06 15.90 -14.96
CA GLY A 675 -6.61 15.98 -16.35
C GLY A 675 -7.24 17.12 -17.15
N TYR A 676 -7.32 16.91 -18.46
CA TYR A 676 -7.95 17.82 -19.42
C TYR A 676 -9.44 17.53 -19.58
N ILE A 677 -10.21 18.57 -19.88
CA ILE A 677 -11.61 18.46 -20.29
C ILE A 677 -11.65 18.73 -21.80
N PHE A 678 -11.91 17.69 -22.59
CA PHE A 678 -11.94 17.76 -24.05
C PHE A 678 -13.33 18.18 -24.54
N LEU A 679 -13.41 19.33 -25.21
CA LEU A 679 -14.64 19.92 -25.75
C LEU A 679 -14.45 20.35 -27.22
N ASP A 680 -13.83 19.47 -28.01
CA ASP A 680 -13.31 19.78 -29.35
C ASP A 680 -14.35 20.37 -30.33
N GLN A 681 -15.61 19.93 -30.26
CA GLN A 681 -16.69 20.40 -31.15
C GLN A 681 -17.51 21.57 -30.59
N ILE A 682 -17.24 22.04 -29.37
CA ILE A 682 -17.92 23.21 -28.80
C ILE A 682 -17.49 24.48 -29.55
N PRO A 683 -18.42 25.37 -29.95
CA PRO A 683 -18.07 26.64 -30.58
C PRO A 683 -17.08 27.46 -29.75
N TYR A 684 -16.09 28.06 -30.41
CA TYR A 684 -14.99 28.79 -29.73
C TYR A 684 -15.47 29.81 -28.68
N ASN A 685 -16.54 30.55 -28.98
CA ASN A 685 -17.09 31.55 -28.06
C ASN A 685 -17.67 30.92 -26.79
N GLU A 686 -18.35 29.78 -26.91
CA GLU A 686 -18.89 29.03 -25.77
C GLU A 686 -17.77 28.42 -24.92
N GLY A 687 -16.78 27.80 -25.56
CA GLY A 687 -15.60 27.27 -24.87
C GLY A 687 -14.80 28.36 -24.15
N LYS A 688 -14.76 29.58 -24.70
CA LYS A 688 -14.14 30.74 -24.04
C LYS A 688 -14.90 31.17 -22.78
N GLU A 689 -16.23 31.15 -22.81
CA GLU A 689 -17.04 31.47 -21.62
C GLU A 689 -16.95 30.36 -20.56
N LEU A 690 -16.89 29.08 -20.95
CA LEU A 690 -16.63 27.98 -20.01
C LEU A 690 -15.27 28.15 -19.31
N ARG A 691 -14.20 28.50 -20.06
CA ARG A 691 -12.87 28.77 -19.49
C ARG A 691 -12.85 29.93 -18.51
N LYS A 692 -13.68 30.96 -18.71
CA LYS A 692 -13.84 32.05 -17.73
C LYS A 692 -14.63 31.61 -16.50
N LYS A 693 -15.67 30.80 -16.67
CA LYS A 693 -16.54 30.32 -15.59
C LYS A 693 -15.85 29.30 -14.69
N TYR A 694 -14.98 28.46 -15.26
CA TYR A 694 -14.23 27.43 -14.54
C TYR A 694 -12.71 27.61 -14.75
N PRO A 695 -12.11 28.68 -14.19
CA PRO A 695 -10.71 29.02 -14.46
C PRO A 695 -9.70 28.00 -13.93
N ASN A 696 -10.12 27.12 -13.00
CA ASN A 696 -9.28 26.10 -12.39
C ASN A 696 -9.25 24.79 -13.19
N LEU A 697 -10.10 24.65 -14.22
CA LEU A 697 -10.18 23.43 -15.03
C LEU A 697 -9.39 23.61 -16.34
N LYS A 698 -8.68 22.55 -16.75
CA LYS A 698 -7.90 22.52 -18.00
C LYS A 698 -8.80 22.16 -19.19
N ILE A 699 -9.66 23.10 -19.58
CA ILE A 699 -10.56 22.92 -20.72
C ILE A 699 -9.78 23.13 -22.02
N VAL A 700 -9.77 22.14 -22.91
CA VAL A 700 -9.12 22.20 -24.23
C VAL A 700 -10.17 22.29 -25.32
#